data_AF-A0A512C039-F1
#
_entry.id   AF-A0A512C039-F1
#
_cell.length_a   1.000
_cell.length_b   1.000
_cell.length_c   1.000
_cell.angle_alpha   90.00
_cell.angle_beta   90.00
_cell.angle_gamma   90.00
#
_symmetry.space_group_name_H-M   'P 1'
#
loop_
_entity.id
_entity.type
_entity.pdbx_description
1 polymer ?
#
loop_
_entity_poly.entity_id
_entity_poly.type
_entity_poly.pdbx_seq_one_letter_code
_entity_poly.pdbx_strand_id
1 'polypeptide(L)'
;MYHPRDGTSVYDIQIDAEMSEGDDEPGRSVIFPDKDLLFQADFRRSGTDLLLVGRDGKTAIVYDYFKDDRRSSLITPEGADLSAAAIKALSGPENPGEYAQAAVADESLKSIGRVEKISGSATVLRNGVPVELHLGDPVAKGDVVQTASDSSVTIKFTDGMVFGLSSSARIVLNDMVYQADASGGSALFTLVQGVIGFVAGKIAKTGDLKVETPVATMAIRGTAVQTEISAASGTTKFSLLTEPDGRVGSFVLLDKHDPTKVLTTISSATVATLLTPVALTDIRISQISKSPNDIQGENDFVRDLFQVFSPEQRQRRGSSDFEGIPTVPVNTHLPSDDLRQTDFAITPILLQLLEPRGSDVRTPSSVRVEGAATEDGPFARLDAVSDDFTRTPGVGPPTVNFPSSLPPGVTFVRSARSFALDPSDPAYQRLAQGETLTVTVNYSLTYAGVQTPASISWTITGENDAPVARDVNLGTNENATATAAFGADDVDSDASRATLAYSIVTAPEKGTVSLAPNGTFRFQPGLDFDYLAAGESAVVSFTYKAGDGSLDSTVRTITVTVQGTNDEVVAQDIAVSVDEDSSLAVAASFSDKDLSDNHAFSVDTSQIKGAVEVNPNGTFTYRTNGQFEDVALGETGIDSFTYTVDDGKGGASTETVTVTITGLNDGPVANDDNFVGIAETGRSVLAVGANDSDIDGDALQIVQWSAPVEGSVEVGPSGTLIFDPGDDFEALSEGQTATVSFNYTVSDGHGGTETATATAQVQGSGTFTAPHAQDIANGVLAFNDQPVSLTLDAPSQTTTATANIAMTIGLGPVIQPQMNILYVMDISGSTRNEFAGTPVGDLNQDGADESILDAEIASLIGLTERVRALGLSPADVTVTIIPFNENANPADPVEAGQTDANTAAVTFSLGANGDQTITNFLSTLRAGGGTSFEDALQASIERLQVLDQGGEQNLIYFLSDGNGTGSLADELETLTSVHQARITAIGIGEDANLALLHTIDNTGGAERVTSSDQLDASLVPPPIQSGDVVDVDVFVNGIELPGIGREDLISVPNGYALNLDVGGLSRQIGSSNTVSASIVFASGEILTTELPIAGVFPLSTDLVL
;
A
#
# COMPACT_ATOMS: atom_id res chain seq x y z
N MET A 1 13.88 -35.57 -19.75
CA MET A 1 12.49 -35.96 -19.42
C MET A 1 12.53 -37.36 -18.82
N TYR A 2 12.18 -37.56 -17.54
CA TYR A 2 12.21 -38.90 -16.93
C TYR A 2 11.08 -39.13 -15.89
N HIS A 3 10.49 -40.31 -15.97
CA HIS A 3 9.46 -40.88 -15.07
C HIS A 3 10.12 -41.84 -14.07
N PRO A 4 9.78 -41.83 -12.77
CA PRO A 4 10.10 -42.93 -11.88
C PRO A 4 9.02 -44.02 -12.00
N ARG A 5 9.44 -45.29 -12.17
CA ARG A 5 8.57 -46.48 -12.19
C ARG A 5 8.48 -47.17 -10.81
N ASP A 6 8.95 -46.51 -9.76
CA ASP A 6 9.42 -47.21 -8.56
C ASP A 6 8.84 -46.63 -7.27
N GLY A 7 7.94 -45.65 -7.34
CA GLY A 7 7.27 -45.07 -6.15
C GLY A 7 8.21 -44.35 -5.16
N THR A 8 9.46 -44.14 -5.52
CA THR A 8 10.42 -43.29 -4.81
C THR A 8 10.75 -42.09 -5.69
N SER A 9 10.34 -40.90 -5.24
CA SER A 9 10.21 -39.70 -6.05
C SER A 9 11.52 -38.92 -6.17
N VAL A 10 12.48 -39.44 -6.93
CA VAL A 10 13.69 -38.70 -7.33
C VAL A 10 13.52 -38.21 -8.77
N TYR A 11 13.58 -36.89 -8.99
CA TYR A 11 13.63 -36.27 -10.30
C TYR A 11 15.09 -36.11 -10.72
N ASP A 12 15.48 -36.70 -11.84
CA ASP A 12 16.83 -36.57 -12.36
C ASP A 12 16.82 -35.64 -13.59
N ILE A 13 17.39 -34.44 -13.44
CA ILE A 13 17.37 -33.38 -14.45
C ILE A 13 18.80 -33.20 -14.96
N GLN A 14 19.08 -33.83 -16.10
CA GLN A 14 20.36 -33.66 -16.78
C GLN A 14 20.29 -32.44 -17.72
N ILE A 15 21.18 -31.46 -17.49
CA ILE A 15 21.39 -30.35 -18.41
C ILE A 15 22.50 -30.78 -19.39
N ASP A 16 22.16 -30.98 -20.68
CA ASP A 16 23.17 -31.25 -21.71
C ASP A 16 23.96 -29.96 -22.01
N ALA A 17 25.21 -29.91 -21.55
CA ALA A 17 26.11 -28.78 -21.75
C ALA A 17 26.66 -28.65 -23.19
N GLU A 18 26.35 -29.57 -24.12
CA GLU A 18 26.88 -29.57 -25.50
C GLU A 18 25.97 -28.87 -26.55
N MET A 19 25.11 -27.92 -26.18
CA MET A 19 24.38 -27.09 -27.16
C MET A 19 24.89 -25.64 -27.25
N SER A 20 25.77 -25.48 -28.25
CA SER A 20 26.13 -24.30 -29.07
C SER A 20 27.19 -23.31 -28.57
N GLU A 21 28.37 -23.40 -29.20
CA GLU A 21 29.15 -22.22 -29.60
C GLU A 21 28.28 -21.33 -30.52
N GLY A 22 28.20 -20.04 -30.22
CA GLY A 22 27.55 -19.03 -31.06
C GLY A 22 26.40 -18.31 -30.36
N ASP A 23 26.61 -17.01 -30.17
CA ASP A 23 25.69 -15.94 -29.76
C ASP A 23 25.41 -15.72 -28.26
N ASP A 24 25.83 -14.53 -27.80
CA ASP A 24 25.61 -13.92 -26.49
C ASP A 24 24.19 -13.34 -26.39
N GLU A 25 23.20 -14.16 -26.03
CA GLU A 25 21.86 -13.70 -25.63
C GLU A 25 21.60 -14.00 -24.14
N PRO A 26 21.14 -13.03 -23.32
CA PRO A 26 20.76 -13.25 -21.93
C PRO A 26 19.35 -13.88 -21.85
N GLY A 27 19.23 -15.13 -21.35
CA GLY A 27 17.90 -15.70 -21.08
C GLY A 27 17.70 -17.22 -21.16
N ARG A 28 18.75 -18.05 -21.18
CA ARG A 28 18.56 -19.51 -21.21
C ARG A 28 17.95 -20.00 -19.89
N SER A 29 16.78 -20.63 -19.98
CA SER A 29 16.02 -21.14 -18.83
C SER A 29 15.78 -22.65 -18.94
N VAL A 30 15.92 -23.37 -17.83
CA VAL A 30 15.73 -24.83 -17.78
C VAL A 30 14.35 -25.12 -17.20
N ILE A 31 13.58 -25.97 -17.89
CA ILE A 31 12.22 -26.32 -17.45
C ILE A 31 12.30 -27.31 -16.26
N PHE A 32 11.85 -26.87 -15.09
CA PHE A 32 11.76 -27.66 -13.86
C PHE A 32 10.33 -28.20 -13.66
N PRO A 33 10.15 -29.52 -13.49
CA PRO A 33 8.84 -30.15 -13.64
C PRO A 33 7.89 -30.00 -12.43
N ASP A 34 8.39 -29.68 -11.25
CA ASP A 34 7.59 -29.64 -10.00
C ASP A 34 7.75 -28.28 -9.30
N LYS A 35 6.74 -27.43 -9.38
CA LYS A 35 6.78 -26.09 -8.77
C LYS A 35 6.92 -26.13 -7.25
N ASP A 36 6.30 -27.10 -6.59
CA ASP A 36 6.29 -27.17 -5.12
C ASP A 36 7.68 -27.58 -4.64
N LEU A 37 8.32 -28.50 -5.35
CA LEU A 37 9.71 -28.86 -5.09
C LEU A 37 10.67 -27.70 -5.39
N LEU A 38 10.44 -26.91 -6.45
CA LEU A 38 11.31 -25.75 -6.77
C LEU A 38 11.28 -24.67 -5.68
N PHE A 39 10.13 -24.37 -5.09
CA PHE A 39 10.00 -23.25 -4.14
C PHE A 39 10.05 -23.66 -2.66
N GLN A 40 9.79 -24.92 -2.33
CA GLN A 40 9.76 -25.41 -0.94
C GLN A 40 10.92 -26.32 -0.56
N ALA A 41 11.78 -26.72 -1.51
CA ALA A 41 12.95 -27.54 -1.22
C ALA A 41 14.07 -26.79 -0.51
N ASP A 42 14.94 -27.55 0.15
CA ASP A 42 16.26 -27.08 0.55
C ASP A 42 17.25 -27.26 -0.59
N PHE A 43 17.89 -26.17 -0.98
CA PHE A 43 18.88 -26.11 -2.05
C PHE A 43 20.23 -26.45 -1.47
N ARG A 44 20.96 -27.35 -2.13
CA ARG A 44 22.31 -27.76 -1.73
C ARG A 44 23.19 -27.84 -2.95
N ARG A 45 24.40 -27.31 -2.85
CA ARG A 45 25.43 -27.55 -3.86
C ARG A 45 26.18 -28.84 -3.56
N SER A 46 26.43 -29.65 -4.57
CA SER A 46 27.23 -30.88 -4.49
C SER A 46 28.13 -30.98 -5.71
N GLY A 47 29.39 -30.56 -5.61
CA GLY A 47 30.26 -30.44 -6.78
C GLY A 47 29.75 -29.41 -7.78
N THR A 48 29.64 -29.84 -9.04
CA THR A 48 29.03 -29.08 -10.13
C THR A 48 27.51 -29.18 -10.14
N ASP A 49 26.89 -29.99 -9.28
CA ASP A 49 25.45 -30.25 -9.32
C ASP A 49 24.68 -29.42 -8.28
N LEU A 50 23.42 -29.14 -8.61
CA LEU A 50 22.44 -28.55 -7.70
C LEU A 50 21.45 -29.63 -7.22
N LEU A 51 21.34 -29.82 -5.91
CA LEU A 51 20.41 -30.74 -5.28
C LEU A 51 19.28 -29.97 -4.59
N LEU A 52 18.03 -30.31 -4.91
CA LEU A 52 16.83 -29.81 -4.23
C LEU A 52 16.23 -30.95 -3.40
N VAL A 53 16.08 -30.74 -2.09
CA VAL A 53 15.51 -31.72 -1.16
C VAL A 53 14.18 -31.21 -0.63
N GLY A 54 13.07 -31.79 -1.10
CA GLY A 54 11.72 -31.51 -0.64
C GLY A 54 11.42 -32.11 0.73
N ARG A 55 10.51 -31.47 1.48
CA ARG A 55 10.07 -31.93 2.81
C ARG A 55 9.26 -33.23 2.79
N ASP A 56 8.66 -33.55 1.65
CA ASP A 56 7.91 -34.78 1.38
C ASP A 56 8.82 -35.95 0.95
N GLY A 57 10.15 -35.76 1.01
CA GLY A 57 11.15 -36.75 0.60
C GLY A 57 11.39 -36.79 -0.91
N LYS A 58 10.70 -35.95 -1.71
CA LYS A 58 11.06 -35.75 -3.11
C LYS A 58 12.43 -35.09 -3.20
N THR A 59 13.24 -35.53 -4.14
CA THR A 59 14.53 -34.89 -4.42
C THR A 59 14.67 -34.62 -5.90
N ALA A 60 15.33 -33.54 -6.27
CA ALA A 60 15.73 -33.28 -7.65
C ALA A 60 17.22 -33.00 -7.72
N ILE A 61 17.90 -33.60 -8.70
CA ILE A 61 19.30 -33.30 -9.01
C ILE A 61 19.32 -32.60 -10.36
N VAL A 62 19.99 -31.46 -10.42
CA VAL A 62 20.27 -30.71 -11.64
C VAL A 62 21.77 -30.82 -11.89
N TYR A 63 22.15 -31.71 -12.80
CA TYR A 63 23.56 -32.00 -13.07
C TYR A 63 24.28 -30.81 -13.73
N ASP A 64 25.56 -30.63 -13.38
CA ASP A 64 26.48 -29.66 -13.95
C ASP A 64 26.02 -28.18 -13.88
N TYR A 65 25.02 -27.87 -13.04
CA TYR A 65 24.47 -26.53 -12.87
C TYR A 65 25.51 -25.44 -12.52
N PHE A 66 26.54 -25.80 -11.74
CA PHE A 66 27.62 -24.91 -11.30
C PHE A 66 28.93 -25.07 -12.09
N LYS A 67 28.93 -25.83 -13.19
CA LYS A 67 30.14 -26.14 -13.97
C LYS A 67 30.67 -24.94 -14.76
N ASP A 68 29.76 -24.11 -15.29
CA ASP A 68 30.08 -22.93 -16.10
C ASP A 68 29.64 -21.63 -15.40
N ASP A 69 30.30 -20.50 -15.71
CA ASP A 69 29.89 -19.17 -15.21
C ASP A 69 28.59 -18.65 -15.84
N ARG A 70 28.10 -19.28 -16.92
CA ARG A 70 26.85 -18.96 -17.61
C ARG A 70 25.69 -19.77 -17.00
N ARG A 71 25.11 -19.25 -15.93
CA ARG A 71 24.05 -19.93 -15.16
C ARG A 71 22.65 -19.66 -15.72
N SER A 72 21.82 -20.69 -15.78
CA SER A 72 20.44 -20.62 -16.29
C SER A 72 19.43 -20.47 -15.15
N SER A 73 18.36 -19.71 -15.38
CA SER A 73 17.19 -19.68 -14.48
C SER A 73 16.42 -21.02 -14.56
N LEU A 74 15.71 -21.38 -13.50
CA LEU A 74 14.81 -22.55 -13.51
C LEU A 74 13.38 -22.07 -13.68
N ILE A 75 12.66 -22.58 -14.68
CA ILE A 75 11.29 -22.18 -15.02
C ILE A 75 10.36 -23.39 -14.92
N THR A 76 9.19 -23.27 -14.32
CA THR A 76 8.18 -24.33 -14.29
C THR A 76 7.31 -24.29 -15.56
N PRO A 77 6.67 -25.41 -15.95
CA PRO A 77 5.71 -25.42 -17.06
C PRO A 77 4.58 -24.38 -16.96
N GLU A 78 4.32 -23.89 -15.75
CA GLU A 78 3.30 -22.91 -15.42
C GLU A 78 3.83 -21.46 -15.47
N GLY A 79 5.08 -21.27 -15.88
CA GLY A 79 5.70 -19.95 -16.01
C GLY A 79 6.21 -19.36 -14.70
N ALA A 80 6.42 -20.15 -13.65
CA ALA A 80 7.11 -19.67 -12.45
C ALA A 80 8.62 -19.82 -12.61
N ASP A 81 9.38 -18.75 -12.39
CA ASP A 81 10.82 -18.76 -12.57
C ASP A 81 11.58 -18.48 -11.26
N LEU A 82 12.81 -19.00 -11.17
CA LEU A 82 13.76 -18.67 -10.12
C LEU A 82 15.10 -18.33 -10.77
N SER A 83 15.58 -17.12 -10.53
CA SER A 83 16.78 -16.60 -11.18
C SER A 83 18.04 -17.37 -10.77
N ALA A 84 19.03 -17.42 -11.65
CA ALA A 84 20.32 -18.03 -11.35
C ALA A 84 21.01 -17.40 -10.11
N ALA A 85 20.80 -16.09 -9.88
CA ALA A 85 21.32 -15.39 -8.71
C ALA A 85 20.64 -15.88 -7.42
N ALA A 86 19.31 -16.02 -7.42
CA ALA A 86 18.56 -16.55 -6.29
C ALA A 86 18.94 -18.00 -5.98
N ILE A 87 19.08 -18.85 -7.01
CA ILE A 87 19.50 -20.25 -6.85
C ILE A 87 20.89 -20.36 -6.21
N LYS A 88 21.83 -19.50 -6.62
CA LYS A 88 23.16 -19.43 -6.00
C LYS A 88 23.07 -19.02 -4.52
N ALA A 89 22.27 -18.00 -4.21
CA ALA A 89 22.09 -17.55 -2.82
C ALA A 89 21.47 -18.66 -1.95
N LEU A 90 20.48 -19.38 -2.49
CA LEU A 90 19.77 -20.47 -1.80
C LEU A 90 20.63 -21.71 -1.55
N SER A 91 21.54 -22.03 -2.47
CA SER A 91 22.33 -23.26 -2.43
C SER A 91 23.59 -23.19 -1.58
N GLY A 92 24.11 -21.99 -1.32
CA GLY A 92 25.37 -21.78 -0.60
C GLY A 92 26.61 -22.37 -1.31
N PRO A 93 27.83 -22.14 -0.79
CA PRO A 93 29.05 -22.79 -1.27
C PRO A 93 29.10 -24.29 -0.89
N GLU A 94 29.93 -25.02 -1.63
CA GLU A 94 29.97 -26.49 -1.67
C GLU A 94 30.39 -27.16 -0.36
N ASN A 95 31.29 -26.55 0.42
CA ASN A 95 31.87 -27.18 1.62
C ASN A 95 31.60 -26.35 2.91
N PRO A 96 30.91 -26.90 3.93
CA PRO A 96 30.71 -26.30 5.26
C PRO A 96 31.98 -25.86 6.01
N GLY A 97 33.18 -26.29 5.58
CA GLY A 97 34.47 -25.95 6.19
C GLY A 97 35.19 -24.71 5.64
N GLU A 98 34.81 -24.19 4.47
CA GLU A 98 35.40 -22.94 3.92
C GLU A 98 34.92 -21.68 4.66
N TYR A 99 33.91 -21.85 5.51
CA TYR A 99 33.25 -20.80 6.28
C TYR A 99 34.06 -20.29 7.49
N ALA A 100 35.00 -21.08 8.02
CA ALA A 100 35.77 -20.69 9.21
C ALA A 100 36.97 -19.77 8.88
N GLN A 101 37.43 -19.72 7.61
CA GLN A 101 38.49 -18.81 7.18
C GLN A 101 37.96 -17.46 6.66
N ALA A 102 36.68 -17.36 6.33
CA ALA A 102 36.02 -16.12 5.91
C ALA A 102 35.52 -15.25 7.08
N ALA A 103 35.52 -15.76 8.31
CA ALA A 103 35.11 -15.01 9.50
C ALA A 103 36.12 -13.91 9.93
N VAL A 104 37.30 -13.83 9.29
CA VAL A 104 38.37 -12.87 9.65
C VAL A 104 38.64 -11.82 8.58
N ALA A 105 37.96 -11.84 7.43
CA ALA A 105 38.14 -10.79 6.43
C ALA A 105 36.94 -10.72 5.47
N ASP A 106 35.87 -10.03 5.88
CA ASP A 106 35.27 -9.03 5.01
C ASP A 106 34.51 -7.98 5.82
N GLU A 107 35.13 -6.82 6.02
CA GLU A 107 34.45 -5.61 6.54
C GLU A 107 33.47 -5.00 5.52
N SER A 108 33.24 -5.61 4.35
CA SER A 108 32.54 -4.95 3.23
C SER A 108 31.10 -5.37 2.93
N LEU A 109 30.45 -6.25 3.70
CA LEU A 109 29.02 -6.48 3.51
C LEU A 109 28.23 -5.31 4.12
N LYS A 110 27.97 -4.30 3.28
CA LYS A 110 27.13 -3.14 3.60
C LYS A 110 25.78 -3.64 4.11
N SER A 111 25.53 -3.44 5.40
CA SER A 111 24.23 -3.73 6.01
C SER A 111 23.18 -2.89 5.30
N ILE A 112 22.08 -3.56 4.92
CA ILE A 112 20.95 -2.91 4.24
C ILE A 112 19.77 -2.74 5.20
N GLY A 113 19.80 -3.40 6.37
CA GLY A 113 18.78 -3.28 7.41
C GLY A 113 19.12 -4.04 8.69
N ARG A 114 18.17 -4.07 9.62
CA ARG A 114 18.26 -4.76 10.92
C ARG A 114 16.95 -5.47 11.26
N VAL A 115 17.03 -6.54 12.04
CA VAL A 115 15.86 -7.23 12.58
C VAL A 115 15.22 -6.39 13.68
N GLU A 116 13.98 -5.98 13.50
CA GLU A 116 13.19 -5.20 14.48
C GLU A 116 12.27 -6.08 15.33
N LYS A 117 11.91 -7.26 14.82
CA LYS A 117 11.09 -8.20 15.57
C LYS A 117 11.30 -9.61 15.07
N ILE A 118 11.22 -10.55 15.99
CA ILE A 118 11.16 -11.97 15.69
C ILE A 118 10.14 -12.63 16.62
N SER A 119 9.30 -13.49 16.05
CA SER A 119 8.39 -14.38 16.76
C SER A 119 8.75 -15.80 16.32
N GLY A 120 9.03 -16.70 17.26
CA GLY A 120 9.57 -18.04 16.94
C GLY A 120 11.05 -17.99 16.53
N SER A 121 11.42 -18.73 15.48
CA SER A 121 12.79 -18.82 14.95
C SER A 121 12.88 -18.40 13.49
N ALA A 122 13.90 -17.61 13.19
CA ALA A 122 14.26 -17.20 11.84
C ALA A 122 15.77 -17.35 11.68
N THR A 123 16.19 -17.73 10.48
CA THR A 123 17.60 -17.91 10.16
C THR A 123 17.95 -17.03 8.98
N VAL A 124 19.18 -16.54 8.97
CA VAL A 124 19.79 -15.94 7.79
C VAL A 124 20.87 -16.86 7.28
N LEU A 125 20.84 -17.15 5.99
CA LEU A 125 21.94 -17.82 5.31
C LEU A 125 22.93 -16.74 4.85
N ARG A 126 23.94 -16.47 5.68
CA ARG A 126 24.98 -15.47 5.37
C ARG A 126 26.19 -16.17 4.77
N ASN A 127 26.44 -15.90 3.48
CA ASN A 127 27.47 -16.58 2.69
C ASN A 127 27.33 -18.12 2.68
N GLY A 128 26.16 -18.67 3.06
CA GLY A 128 25.91 -20.10 3.21
C GLY A 128 25.95 -20.66 4.64
N VAL A 129 26.31 -19.84 5.65
CA VAL A 129 26.18 -20.25 7.05
C VAL A 129 24.78 -19.90 7.54
N PRO A 130 23.99 -20.87 8.02
CA PRO A 130 22.76 -20.56 8.71
C PRO A 130 23.11 -19.96 10.08
N VAL A 131 22.71 -18.73 10.30
CA VAL A 131 22.82 -18.02 11.58
C VAL A 131 21.40 -17.75 12.06
N GLU A 132 21.13 -18.07 13.32
CA GLU A 132 19.86 -17.71 13.96
C GLU A 132 19.81 -16.20 14.13
N LEU A 133 18.73 -15.59 13.64
CA LEU A 133 18.52 -14.15 13.74
C LEU A 133 17.93 -13.81 15.10
N HIS A 134 18.48 -12.78 15.73
CA HIS A 134 17.98 -12.17 16.96
C HIS A 134 17.56 -10.73 16.70
N LEU A 135 16.84 -10.15 17.67
CA LEU A 135 16.47 -8.74 17.65
C LEU A 135 17.74 -7.85 17.56
N GLY A 136 17.75 -6.91 16.62
CA GLY A 136 18.85 -5.96 16.39
C GLY A 136 19.93 -6.46 15.42
N ASP A 137 19.92 -7.75 15.06
CA ASP A 137 20.91 -8.32 14.15
C ASP A 137 20.87 -7.63 12.78
N PRO A 138 22.03 -7.27 12.20
CA PRO A 138 22.07 -6.68 10.88
C PRO A 138 21.74 -7.73 9.81
N VAL A 139 21.04 -7.30 8.77
CA VAL A 139 20.91 -8.03 7.50
C VAL A 139 21.68 -7.30 6.41
N ALA A 140 22.28 -8.07 5.51
CA ALA A 140 23.17 -7.59 4.46
C ALA A 140 22.68 -7.98 3.08
N LYS A 141 23.24 -7.33 2.05
CA LYS A 141 23.03 -7.71 0.65
C LYS A 141 23.46 -9.17 0.42
N GLY A 142 22.63 -9.93 -0.26
CA GLY A 142 22.82 -11.36 -0.57
C GLY A 142 22.35 -12.32 0.52
N ASP A 143 21.93 -11.83 1.68
CA ASP A 143 21.40 -12.68 2.75
C ASP A 143 20.09 -13.36 2.31
N VAL A 144 19.96 -14.66 2.62
CA VAL A 144 18.68 -15.39 2.48
C VAL A 144 18.02 -15.48 3.85
N VAL A 145 16.90 -14.81 4.05
CA VAL A 145 16.17 -14.83 5.33
C VAL A 145 15.05 -15.87 5.25
N GLN A 146 14.96 -16.72 6.28
CA GLN A 146 14.04 -17.86 6.36
C GLN A 146 13.32 -17.91 7.70
N THR A 147 12.01 -18.14 7.70
CA THR A 147 11.22 -18.34 8.94
C THR A 147 10.75 -19.79 9.07
N ALA A 148 10.65 -20.28 10.30
CA ALA A 148 10.03 -21.59 10.56
C ALA A 148 8.49 -21.56 10.42
N SER A 149 7.84 -22.72 10.58
CA SER A 149 6.41 -22.92 10.29
C SER A 149 5.43 -22.16 11.18
N ASP A 150 5.90 -21.66 12.31
CA ASP A 150 5.14 -20.90 13.32
C ASP A 150 5.78 -19.54 13.62
N SER A 151 6.70 -19.10 12.77
CA SER A 151 7.59 -17.98 13.07
C SER A 151 7.38 -16.79 12.13
N SER A 152 7.65 -15.58 12.58
CA SER A 152 7.62 -14.36 11.76
C SER A 152 8.85 -13.51 12.06
N VAL A 153 9.32 -12.76 11.08
CA VAL A 153 10.44 -11.82 11.27
C VAL A 153 10.12 -10.49 10.60
N THR A 154 10.49 -9.40 11.25
CA THR A 154 10.37 -8.04 10.74
C THR A 154 11.74 -7.41 10.63
N ILE A 155 12.04 -6.84 9.47
CA ILE A 155 13.30 -6.18 9.15
C ILE A 155 12.99 -4.73 8.80
N LYS A 156 13.71 -3.81 9.43
CA LYS A 156 13.74 -2.40 9.03
C LYS A 156 15.01 -2.12 8.27
N PHE A 157 14.86 -1.60 7.07
CA PHE A 157 15.98 -1.25 6.23
C PHE A 157 16.45 0.16 6.55
N THR A 158 17.67 0.46 6.12
CA THR A 158 18.38 1.71 6.44
C THR A 158 17.64 2.96 5.95
N ASP A 159 16.74 2.81 4.98
CA ASP A 159 15.89 3.86 4.40
C ASP A 159 14.56 4.08 5.15
N GLY A 160 14.35 3.34 6.24
CA GLY A 160 13.13 3.36 7.03
C GLY A 160 11.99 2.49 6.50
N MET A 161 12.18 1.75 5.40
CA MET A 161 11.20 0.77 4.93
C MET A 161 11.18 -0.43 5.88
N VAL A 162 9.98 -0.87 6.27
CA VAL A 162 9.80 -1.99 7.20
C VAL A 162 9.07 -3.13 6.49
N PHE A 163 9.63 -4.33 6.59
CA PHE A 163 9.16 -5.52 5.89
C PHE A 163 8.98 -6.66 6.87
N GLY A 164 7.90 -7.41 6.72
CA GLY A 164 7.61 -8.61 7.49
C GLY A 164 7.57 -9.84 6.61
N LEU A 165 8.08 -10.94 7.13
CA LEU A 165 7.94 -12.28 6.56
C LEU A 165 7.02 -13.11 7.46
N SER A 166 6.03 -13.77 6.85
CA SER A 166 5.15 -14.71 7.56
C SER A 166 5.87 -16.00 7.92
N SER A 167 5.15 -16.98 8.46
CA SER A 167 5.66 -18.32 8.66
C SER A 167 5.96 -19.06 7.36
N SER A 168 6.96 -19.95 7.41
CA SER A 168 7.52 -20.69 6.27
C SER A 168 7.93 -19.80 5.08
N ALA A 169 8.24 -18.54 5.32
CA ALA A 169 8.65 -17.60 4.29
C ALA A 169 10.16 -17.67 4.05
N ARG A 170 10.56 -17.38 2.81
CA ARG A 170 11.96 -17.33 2.38
C ARG A 170 12.14 -16.22 1.37
N ILE A 171 13.09 -15.32 1.62
CA ILE A 171 13.41 -14.18 0.76
C ILE A 171 14.92 -14.11 0.52
N VAL A 172 15.31 -13.71 -0.68
CA VAL A 172 16.70 -13.34 -1.02
C VAL A 172 16.77 -11.83 -1.12
N LEU A 173 17.68 -11.23 -0.35
CA LEU A 173 17.89 -9.79 -0.33
C LEU A 173 18.91 -9.39 -1.41
N ASN A 174 18.47 -8.98 -2.60
CA ASN A 174 19.38 -8.85 -3.75
C ASN A 174 20.16 -7.54 -3.78
N ASP A 175 19.49 -6.39 -3.68
CA ASP A 175 20.15 -5.08 -3.73
C ASP A 175 19.33 -3.97 -3.05
N MET A 176 20.03 -2.93 -2.60
CA MET A 176 19.43 -1.69 -2.10
C MET A 176 20.36 -0.51 -2.38
N VAL A 177 19.86 0.46 -3.13
CA VAL A 177 20.51 1.75 -3.40
C VAL A 177 19.69 2.82 -2.71
N TYR A 178 20.29 3.52 -1.76
CA TYR A 178 19.64 4.64 -1.07
C TYR A 178 20.40 5.92 -1.40
N GLN A 179 19.67 6.93 -1.89
CA GLN A 179 20.14 8.30 -2.01
C GLN A 179 19.39 9.17 -0.99
N ALA A 180 20.13 10.02 -0.27
CA ALA A 180 19.61 10.76 0.87
C ALA A 180 18.55 11.80 0.48
N ASP A 181 18.63 12.32 -0.75
CA ASP A 181 17.75 13.32 -1.37
C ASP A 181 16.41 12.78 -1.89
N ALA A 182 16.17 11.47 -1.73
CA ALA A 182 14.99 10.76 -2.22
C ALA A 182 14.77 10.81 -3.76
N SER A 183 15.77 11.20 -4.56
CA SER A 183 15.62 11.34 -6.02
C SER A 183 15.93 10.07 -6.83
N GLY A 184 16.55 9.05 -6.21
CA GLY A 184 17.04 7.86 -6.92
C GLY A 184 17.19 6.58 -6.10
N GLY A 185 16.39 6.39 -5.04
CA GLY A 185 16.41 5.16 -4.24
C GLY A 185 15.82 3.96 -4.99
N SER A 186 16.44 2.78 -4.90
CA SER A 186 15.89 1.53 -5.43
C SER A 186 16.13 0.33 -4.50
N ALA A 187 15.19 -0.61 -4.49
CA ALA A 187 15.32 -1.84 -3.72
C ALA A 187 14.88 -3.05 -4.55
N LEU A 188 15.71 -4.10 -4.55
CA LEU A 188 15.50 -5.33 -5.31
C LEU A 188 15.52 -6.55 -4.39
N PHE A 189 14.45 -7.34 -4.43
CA PHE A 189 14.31 -8.56 -3.64
C PHE A 189 13.68 -9.70 -4.46
N THR A 190 14.03 -10.94 -4.12
CA THR A 190 13.37 -12.14 -4.67
C THR A 190 12.67 -12.89 -3.54
N LEU A 191 11.34 -12.92 -3.55
CA LEU A 191 10.55 -13.67 -2.58
C LEU A 191 10.37 -15.10 -3.09
N VAL A 192 11.03 -16.07 -2.45
CA VAL A 192 11.05 -17.45 -2.93
C VAL A 192 9.79 -18.21 -2.53
N GLN A 193 9.31 -18.01 -1.31
CA GLN A 193 8.04 -18.57 -0.81
C GLN A 193 7.51 -17.75 0.38
N GLY A 194 6.20 -17.83 0.63
CA GLY A 194 5.53 -17.24 1.79
C GLY A 194 4.79 -15.93 1.50
N VAL A 195 4.41 -15.23 2.57
CA VAL A 195 3.78 -13.91 2.49
C VAL A 195 4.81 -12.85 2.89
N ILE A 196 4.90 -11.80 2.06
CA ILE A 196 5.65 -10.58 2.40
C ILE A 196 4.66 -9.46 2.69
N GLY A 197 4.90 -8.75 3.79
CA GLY A 197 4.24 -7.49 4.12
C GLY A 197 5.23 -6.36 4.07
N PHE A 198 4.82 -5.20 3.57
CA PHE A 198 5.66 -4.01 3.64
C PHE A 198 4.88 -2.78 4.10
N VAL A 199 5.59 -1.89 4.77
CA VAL A 199 5.15 -0.55 5.15
C VAL A 199 6.07 0.44 4.47
N ALA A 200 5.49 1.33 3.65
CA ALA A 200 6.22 2.30 2.84
C ALA A 200 7.11 3.23 3.69
N GLY A 201 8.43 3.23 3.41
CA GLY A 201 9.42 4.19 3.90
C GLY A 201 9.56 5.43 2.99
N LYS A 202 10.61 6.23 3.16
CA LYS A 202 10.87 7.42 2.30
C LYS A 202 11.05 7.03 0.81
N ILE A 203 11.79 5.95 0.52
CA ILE A 203 12.02 5.46 -0.86
C ILE A 203 10.70 5.05 -1.54
N ALA A 204 9.78 4.38 -0.85
CA ALA A 204 8.54 3.88 -1.45
C ALA A 204 7.58 4.98 -1.94
N LYS A 205 7.83 6.26 -1.59
CA LYS A 205 7.06 7.41 -2.06
C LYS A 205 7.63 8.06 -3.34
N THR A 206 8.90 7.80 -3.68
CA THR A 206 9.66 8.57 -4.69
C THR A 206 10.65 7.74 -5.52
N GLY A 207 10.93 6.48 -5.17
CA GLY A 207 11.90 5.59 -5.82
C GLY A 207 11.34 4.21 -6.21
N ASP A 208 12.12 3.45 -6.97
CA ASP A 208 11.70 2.19 -7.61
C ASP A 208 11.79 0.99 -6.66
N LEU A 209 10.66 0.34 -6.37
CA LEU A 209 10.62 -0.95 -5.70
C LEU A 209 10.42 -2.07 -6.73
N LYS A 210 11.42 -2.97 -6.85
CA LYS A 210 11.34 -4.13 -7.73
C LYS A 210 11.28 -5.42 -6.92
N VAL A 211 10.21 -6.18 -7.10
CA VAL A 211 10.00 -7.46 -6.41
C VAL A 211 9.85 -8.58 -7.42
N GLU A 212 10.72 -9.59 -7.33
CA GLU A 212 10.62 -10.82 -8.11
C GLU A 212 9.89 -11.88 -7.27
N THR A 213 8.69 -12.27 -7.69
CA THR A 213 7.83 -13.21 -6.93
C THR A 213 7.35 -14.37 -7.79
N PRO A 214 7.92 -15.57 -7.65
CA PRO A 214 7.55 -16.74 -8.44
C PRO A 214 6.15 -17.28 -8.11
N VAL A 215 5.83 -17.39 -6.81
CA VAL A 215 4.53 -17.83 -6.27
C VAL A 215 4.42 -17.29 -4.83
N ALA A 216 3.83 -16.11 -4.66
CA ALA A 216 3.76 -15.50 -3.33
C ALA A 216 2.55 -14.61 -3.13
N THR A 217 2.25 -14.31 -1.86
CA THR A 217 1.25 -13.31 -1.49
C THR A 217 1.95 -12.03 -1.05
N MET A 218 1.58 -10.91 -1.66
CA MET A 218 2.07 -9.58 -1.30
C MET A 218 0.98 -8.77 -0.58
N ALA A 219 1.38 -8.09 0.48
CA ALA A 219 0.48 -7.36 1.36
C ALA A 219 0.99 -5.94 1.65
N ILE A 220 0.19 -4.91 1.31
CA ILE A 220 0.63 -3.50 1.15
C ILE A 220 -0.16 -2.54 2.04
N ARG A 221 0.49 -1.47 2.55
CA ARG A 221 -0.12 -0.39 3.35
C ARG A 221 0.23 1.01 2.80
N GLY A 222 -0.75 1.93 2.70
CA GLY A 222 -0.56 3.36 2.39
C GLY A 222 -1.00 3.84 0.98
N THR A 223 -0.67 5.10 0.65
CA THR A 223 -0.90 5.72 -0.68
C THR A 223 0.21 5.34 -1.67
N ALA A 224 -0.20 4.76 -2.80
CA ALA A 224 0.53 4.50 -4.05
C ALA A 224 2.05 4.29 -3.94
N VAL A 225 2.46 3.02 -3.97
CA VAL A 225 3.86 2.63 -4.25
C VAL A 225 3.92 2.13 -5.70
N GLN A 226 4.72 2.77 -6.54
CA GLN A 226 5.04 2.24 -7.87
C GLN A 226 5.93 1.00 -7.67
N THR A 227 5.34 -0.18 -7.85
CA THR A 227 6.03 -1.46 -7.68
C THR A 227 6.19 -2.10 -9.05
N GLU A 228 7.44 -2.31 -9.49
CA GLU A 228 7.74 -3.08 -10.69
C GLU A 228 7.74 -4.57 -10.36
N ILE A 229 6.89 -5.33 -11.04
CA ILE A 229 6.77 -6.78 -10.87
C ILE A 229 7.02 -7.42 -12.23
N SER A 230 7.98 -8.35 -12.28
CA SER A 230 8.34 -9.01 -13.54
C SER A 230 7.25 -10.00 -13.95
N ALA A 231 6.69 -9.88 -15.15
CA ALA A 231 5.59 -10.71 -15.68
C ALA A 231 6.00 -12.15 -16.06
N ALA A 232 7.26 -12.54 -15.84
CA ALA A 232 7.80 -13.85 -16.17
C ALA A 232 7.62 -14.90 -15.05
N SER A 233 6.97 -14.52 -13.94
CA SER A 233 6.84 -15.30 -12.72
C SER A 233 5.41 -15.81 -12.52
N GLY A 234 5.22 -16.95 -11.85
CA GLY A 234 3.93 -17.64 -11.73
C GLY A 234 2.84 -16.85 -11.00
N THR A 235 1.67 -17.47 -10.76
CA THR A 235 0.52 -16.76 -10.18
C THR A 235 0.87 -16.02 -8.89
N THR A 236 0.74 -14.70 -8.92
CA THR A 236 1.01 -13.81 -7.78
C THR A 236 -0.31 -13.33 -7.18
N LYS A 237 -0.45 -13.44 -5.85
CA LYS A 237 -1.64 -13.01 -5.12
C LYS A 237 -1.38 -11.67 -4.42
N PHE A 238 -2.23 -10.69 -4.64
CA PHE A 238 -2.19 -9.40 -3.98
C PHE A 238 -3.35 -9.30 -3.00
N SER A 239 -3.01 -8.96 -1.76
CA SER A 239 -3.97 -8.73 -0.68
C SER A 239 -3.75 -7.33 -0.11
N LEU A 240 -4.83 -6.58 0.13
CA LEU A 240 -4.73 -5.42 1.02
C LEU A 240 -4.86 -5.85 2.47
N LEU A 241 -4.04 -5.24 3.32
CA LEU A 241 -4.09 -5.40 4.76
C LEU A 241 -5.04 -4.38 5.38
N THR A 242 -5.75 -4.79 6.44
CA THR A 242 -6.55 -3.88 7.26
C THR A 242 -5.65 -3.35 8.38
N GLU A 243 -5.55 -2.03 8.51
CA GLU A 243 -4.75 -1.40 9.55
C GLU A 243 -5.32 -1.66 10.95
N PRO A 244 -4.51 -1.56 12.02
CA PRO A 244 -5.01 -1.70 13.39
C PRO A 244 -6.11 -0.69 13.76
N ASP A 245 -6.18 0.46 13.08
CA ASP A 245 -7.23 1.47 13.23
C ASP A 245 -8.48 1.20 12.36
N GLY A 246 -8.49 0.10 11.60
CA GLY A 246 -9.58 -0.32 10.72
C GLY A 246 -9.55 0.27 9.30
N ARG A 247 -8.55 1.08 8.94
CA ARG A 247 -8.43 1.64 7.58
C ARG A 247 -7.87 0.62 6.58
N VAL A 248 -8.14 0.84 5.30
CA VAL A 248 -7.64 0.03 4.18
C VAL A 248 -7.12 0.98 3.08
N GLY A 249 -5.88 0.76 2.63
CA GLY A 249 -5.25 1.55 1.56
C GLY A 249 -5.70 1.12 0.15
N SER A 250 -5.11 1.75 -0.88
CA SER A 250 -5.29 1.35 -2.28
C SER A 250 -4.01 1.58 -3.09
N PHE A 251 -3.72 0.69 -4.04
CA PHE A 251 -2.60 0.84 -4.96
C PHE A 251 -2.98 0.41 -6.38
N VAL A 252 -2.26 0.98 -7.34
CA VAL A 252 -2.45 0.76 -8.78
C VAL A 252 -1.31 -0.11 -9.29
N LEU A 253 -1.63 -1.16 -10.04
CA LEU A 253 -0.65 -1.99 -10.72
C LEU A 253 -0.50 -1.48 -12.16
N LEU A 254 0.73 -1.17 -12.57
CA LEU A 254 1.07 -0.62 -13.88
C LEU A 254 1.80 -1.66 -14.73
N ASP A 255 1.67 -1.56 -16.05
CA ASP A 255 2.45 -2.36 -16.99
C ASP A 255 3.91 -1.88 -16.97
N LYS A 256 4.85 -2.81 -16.77
CA LYS A 256 6.28 -2.50 -16.72
C LYS A 256 6.81 -1.87 -18.01
N HIS A 257 6.25 -2.26 -19.15
CA HIS A 257 6.70 -1.80 -20.47
C HIS A 257 5.95 -0.55 -20.94
N ASP A 258 4.89 -0.18 -20.23
CA ASP A 258 4.12 1.04 -20.45
C ASP A 258 3.57 1.54 -19.09
N PRO A 259 4.31 2.39 -18.36
CA PRO A 259 3.90 2.86 -17.05
C PRO A 259 2.62 3.72 -17.08
N THR A 260 2.12 4.10 -18.26
CA THR A 260 0.82 4.79 -18.40
C THR A 260 -0.37 3.82 -18.43
N LYS A 261 -0.10 2.53 -18.68
CA LYS A 261 -1.11 1.48 -18.76
C LYS A 261 -1.37 0.85 -17.39
N VAL A 262 -2.52 1.19 -16.81
CA VAL A 262 -3.04 0.59 -15.58
C VAL A 262 -3.54 -0.83 -15.84
N LEU A 263 -2.93 -1.82 -15.20
CA LEU A 263 -3.36 -3.22 -15.23
C LEU A 263 -4.60 -3.45 -14.35
N THR A 264 -4.58 -2.97 -13.11
CA THR A 264 -5.73 -3.00 -12.19
C THR A 264 -5.51 -2.10 -10.97
N THR A 265 -6.59 -1.76 -10.26
CA THR A 265 -6.54 -1.05 -8.98
C THR A 265 -7.02 -1.98 -7.88
N ILE A 266 -6.25 -2.09 -6.80
CA ILE A 266 -6.58 -2.92 -5.64
C ILE A 266 -6.98 -1.99 -4.50
N SER A 267 -8.22 -2.13 -4.01
CA SER A 267 -8.83 -1.22 -3.01
C SER A 267 -9.70 -1.92 -1.95
N SER A 268 -9.80 -3.26 -1.97
CA SER A 268 -10.58 -4.02 -0.99
C SER A 268 -9.72 -5.01 -0.21
N ALA A 269 -9.83 -4.98 1.13
CA ALA A 269 -9.19 -5.95 2.01
C ALA A 269 -9.93 -7.30 2.10
N THR A 270 -11.16 -7.41 1.56
CA THR A 270 -11.99 -8.64 1.64
C THR A 270 -11.80 -9.58 0.45
N VAL A 271 -11.14 -9.12 -0.60
CA VAL A 271 -10.79 -9.90 -1.79
C VAL A 271 -9.28 -9.87 -2.02
N ALA A 272 -8.75 -10.93 -2.61
CA ALA A 272 -7.39 -10.98 -3.11
C ALA A 272 -7.39 -11.00 -4.63
N THR A 273 -6.49 -10.25 -5.25
CA THR A 273 -6.32 -10.17 -6.69
C THR A 273 -5.21 -11.13 -7.12
N LEU A 274 -5.51 -12.07 -8.01
CA LEU A 274 -4.55 -12.99 -8.60
C LEU A 274 -4.15 -12.48 -9.98
N LEU A 275 -2.84 -12.27 -10.16
CA LEU A 275 -2.20 -12.05 -11.45
C LEU A 275 -1.61 -13.37 -11.92
N THR A 276 -2.14 -13.92 -13.01
CA THR A 276 -1.66 -15.19 -13.58
C THR A 276 -1.13 -14.93 -14.98
N PRO A 277 0.16 -15.17 -15.25
CA PRO A 277 0.67 -15.11 -16.61
C PRO A 277 -0.02 -16.18 -17.45
N VAL A 278 -0.48 -15.79 -18.64
CA VAL A 278 -1.06 -16.72 -19.63
C VAL A 278 -0.17 -16.83 -20.87
N ALA A 279 0.74 -15.88 -21.09
CA ALA A 279 1.83 -15.90 -22.07
C ALA A 279 2.96 -14.93 -21.62
N LEU A 280 4.08 -14.88 -22.36
CA LEU A 280 5.23 -14.00 -22.05
C LEU A 280 4.89 -12.50 -21.95
N THR A 281 3.76 -12.06 -22.49
CA THR A 281 3.32 -10.66 -22.51
C THR A 281 1.90 -10.43 -21.98
N ASP A 282 1.15 -11.48 -21.65
CA ASP A 282 -0.26 -11.38 -21.25
C ASP A 282 -0.50 -11.92 -19.85
N ILE A 283 -1.27 -11.15 -19.07
CA ILE A 283 -1.64 -11.46 -17.70
C ILE A 283 -3.16 -11.57 -17.55
N ARG A 284 -3.61 -12.62 -16.87
CA ARG A 284 -5.00 -12.80 -16.45
C ARG A 284 -5.16 -12.31 -15.02
N ILE A 285 -6.02 -11.31 -14.85
CA ILE A 285 -6.39 -10.79 -13.53
C ILE A 285 -7.69 -11.46 -13.09
N SER A 286 -7.70 -12.00 -11.87
CA SER A 286 -8.89 -12.57 -11.24
C SER A 286 -8.97 -12.15 -9.78
N GLN A 287 -10.17 -12.16 -9.19
CA GLN A 287 -10.36 -11.85 -7.77
C GLN A 287 -10.98 -13.04 -7.06
N ILE A 288 -10.50 -13.31 -5.85
CA ILE A 288 -11.03 -14.35 -4.96
C ILE A 288 -11.42 -13.72 -3.62
N SER A 289 -12.56 -14.12 -3.07
CA SER A 289 -12.93 -13.72 -1.71
C SER A 289 -12.01 -14.39 -0.71
N LYS A 290 -11.51 -13.61 0.25
CA LYS A 290 -10.71 -14.15 1.35
C LYS A 290 -11.62 -14.90 2.33
N SER A 291 -11.14 -16.01 2.87
CA SER A 291 -11.82 -16.68 3.97
C SER A 291 -11.67 -15.86 5.28
N PRO A 292 -12.54 -16.06 6.28
CA PRO A 292 -12.36 -15.43 7.59
C PRO A 292 -11.00 -15.75 8.23
N ASN A 293 -10.48 -16.95 7.98
CA ASN A 293 -9.16 -17.36 8.48
C ASN A 293 -8.02 -16.62 7.75
N ASP A 294 -8.16 -16.36 6.45
CA ASP A 294 -7.18 -15.56 5.70
C ASP A 294 -7.14 -14.14 6.25
N ILE A 295 -8.31 -13.54 6.48
CA ILE A 295 -8.43 -12.18 7.04
C ILE A 295 -7.83 -12.14 8.46
N GLN A 296 -8.12 -13.15 9.29
CA GLN A 296 -7.56 -13.23 10.63
C GLN A 296 -6.05 -13.41 10.62
N GLY A 297 -5.51 -14.29 9.77
CA GLY A 297 -4.06 -14.49 9.62
C GLY A 297 -3.34 -13.24 9.10
N GLU A 298 -3.95 -12.52 8.14
CA GLU A 298 -3.44 -11.23 7.67
C GLU A 298 -3.49 -10.16 8.78
N ASN A 299 -4.55 -10.11 9.59
CA ASN A 299 -4.64 -9.18 10.72
C ASN A 299 -3.66 -9.52 11.85
N ASP A 300 -3.44 -10.80 12.15
CA ASP A 300 -2.42 -11.25 13.11
C ASP A 300 -1.02 -10.88 12.61
N PHE A 301 -0.77 -11.05 11.32
CA PHE A 301 0.47 -10.62 10.66
C PHE A 301 0.64 -9.10 10.69
N VAL A 302 -0.42 -8.31 10.45
CA VAL A 302 -0.42 -6.85 10.60
C VAL A 302 -0.11 -6.46 12.03
N ARG A 303 -0.77 -7.07 13.02
CA ARG A 303 -0.50 -6.80 14.43
C ARG A 303 0.96 -7.09 14.75
N ASP A 304 1.52 -8.15 14.18
CA ASP A 304 2.93 -8.48 14.37
C ASP A 304 3.87 -7.46 13.72
N LEU A 305 3.57 -7.03 12.49
CA LEU A 305 4.29 -6.02 11.73
C LEU A 305 4.26 -4.63 12.40
N PHE A 306 3.15 -4.27 13.05
CA PHE A 306 2.91 -2.95 13.63
C PHE A 306 3.27 -2.78 15.10
N GLN A 307 3.57 -3.87 15.83
CA GLN A 307 4.17 -3.74 17.16
C GLN A 307 5.56 -3.06 17.12
N VAL A 308 6.17 -2.92 15.93
CA VAL A 308 7.41 -2.15 15.70
C VAL A 308 7.18 -0.62 15.71
N PHE A 309 5.95 -0.17 15.40
CA PHE A 309 5.58 1.25 15.35
C PHE A 309 4.82 1.73 16.60
N SER A 310 4.63 0.84 17.58
CA SER A 310 4.05 1.17 18.88
C SER A 310 5.14 1.04 19.95
N PRO A 311 5.30 2.02 20.86
CA PRO A 311 6.11 1.80 22.05
C PRO A 311 5.39 0.76 22.95
N GLU A 312 5.85 -0.48 22.82
CA GLU A 312 5.74 -1.70 23.65
C GLU A 312 4.42 -2.18 24.28
N GLN A 313 4.17 -3.49 24.17
CA GLN A 313 4.18 -4.43 25.32
C GLN A 313 4.39 -5.89 24.84
N ARG A 314 5.36 -6.61 25.44
CA ARG A 314 5.45 -8.08 25.45
C ARG A 314 4.58 -8.67 26.57
N GLN A 315 4.07 -9.86 26.29
CA GLN A 315 3.01 -10.62 26.95
C GLN A 315 3.31 -11.08 28.39
N ARG A 316 2.24 -11.15 29.21
CA ARG A 316 2.04 -12.27 30.15
C ARG A 316 1.22 -13.38 29.46
N ARG A 317 1.75 -14.60 29.38
CA ARG A 317 0.94 -15.83 29.20
C ARG A 317 0.63 -16.42 30.58
N GLY A 318 -0.66 -16.59 30.88
CA GLY A 318 -1.20 -17.60 31.80
C GLY A 318 -2.35 -18.29 31.06
N SER A 319 -2.21 -19.57 30.73
CA SER A 319 -2.76 -20.73 31.48
C SER A 319 -4.24 -21.00 31.19
N SER A 320 -4.54 -22.19 30.66
CA SER A 320 -5.74 -22.96 31.04
C SER A 320 -5.59 -24.44 30.66
N ASP A 321 -5.88 -25.28 31.64
CA ASP A 321 -5.65 -26.71 31.81
C ASP A 321 -6.71 -27.66 31.19
N PHE A 322 -6.51 -28.98 31.45
CA PHE A 322 -7.47 -30.12 31.52
C PHE A 322 -7.88 -30.76 30.16
N GLU A 323 -7.94 -32.08 29.92
CA GLU A 323 -8.08 -33.28 30.77
C GLU A 323 -7.92 -34.59 29.91
N GLY A 324 -7.59 -35.74 30.52
CA GLY A 324 -8.23 -37.03 30.17
C GLY A 324 -7.50 -38.10 29.31
N ILE A 325 -6.93 -39.12 29.98
CA ILE A 325 -6.47 -40.45 29.49
C ILE A 325 -7.71 -41.37 29.30
N PRO A 326 -7.80 -42.41 28.41
CA PRO A 326 -7.25 -43.78 28.65
C PRO A 326 -7.00 -44.78 27.46
N THR A 327 -5.90 -45.58 27.58
CA THR A 327 -5.71 -47.03 27.23
C THR A 327 -5.85 -47.53 25.75
N VAL A 328 -5.21 -48.57 25.17
CA VAL A 328 -4.93 -50.02 25.44
C VAL A 328 -4.05 -50.53 24.21
N PRO A 329 -3.49 -51.77 24.05
CA PRO A 329 -2.50 -52.59 24.81
C PRO A 329 -1.35 -53.28 23.98
N VAL A 330 -0.52 -54.10 24.68
CA VAL A 330 0.11 -55.41 24.26
C VAL A 330 1.37 -55.34 23.33
N ASN A 331 2.54 -55.97 23.56
CA ASN A 331 2.84 -57.34 24.02
C ASN A 331 4.30 -57.56 24.54
N THR A 332 4.40 -58.33 25.65
CA THR A 332 5.31 -59.47 26.00
C THR A 332 6.82 -59.48 25.71
N HIS A 333 7.63 -59.72 26.77
CA HIS A 333 8.23 -61.05 27.08
C HIS A 333 8.92 -61.11 28.47
N LEU A 334 8.60 -62.16 29.25
CA LEU A 334 9.28 -62.73 30.45
C LEU A 334 10.30 -63.83 30.02
N PRO A 335 11.03 -64.59 30.89
CA PRO A 335 11.31 -64.55 32.36
C PRO A 335 12.86 -64.66 32.69
N SER A 336 13.40 -64.69 33.93
CA SER A 336 13.45 -65.81 34.91
C SER A 336 14.39 -65.48 36.11
N ASP A 337 14.10 -66.09 37.28
CA ASP A 337 14.97 -66.47 38.44
C ASP A 337 15.70 -65.36 39.24
N ASP A 338 15.83 -65.37 40.58
CA ASP A 338 16.11 -66.49 41.49
C ASP A 338 15.67 -66.16 42.94
N LEU A 339 15.18 -67.17 43.66
CA LEU A 339 14.82 -67.13 45.09
C LEU A 339 16.01 -67.60 45.93
N ARG A 340 16.41 -66.89 46.99
CA ARG A 340 17.18 -67.51 48.10
C ARG A 340 16.77 -67.03 49.49
N GLN A 341 16.47 -68.06 50.28
CA GLN A 341 16.20 -68.17 51.71
C GLN A 341 17.52 -68.34 52.50
N THR A 342 17.53 -68.00 53.81
CA THR A 342 18.42 -68.42 54.94
C THR A 342 18.67 -67.20 55.87
N ASP A 343 18.71 -67.23 57.21
CA ASP A 343 18.61 -68.30 58.21
C ASP A 343 18.20 -67.71 59.59
N PHE A 344 17.52 -68.54 60.38
CA PHE A 344 17.26 -68.39 61.81
C PHE A 344 18.51 -68.76 62.64
N ALA A 345 18.80 -68.04 63.73
CA ALA A 345 19.68 -68.53 64.79
C ALA A 345 19.34 -67.95 66.17
N ILE A 346 18.82 -68.78 67.07
CA ILE A 346 18.93 -68.58 68.53
C ILE A 346 19.44 -69.90 69.14
N THR A 347 20.53 -69.79 69.90
CA THR A 347 21.23 -70.88 70.60
C THR A 347 20.70 -71.04 72.04
N PRO A 348 20.50 -72.27 72.57
CA PRO A 348 20.33 -72.48 74.01
C PRO A 348 21.64 -72.94 74.66
N ILE A 349 21.94 -72.43 75.87
CA ILE A 349 22.93 -73.02 76.77
C ILE A 349 22.25 -73.37 78.09
N LEU A 350 22.51 -74.60 78.55
CA LEU A 350 22.15 -75.18 79.83
C LEU A 350 23.45 -75.34 80.65
N LEU A 351 23.45 -75.07 81.97
CA LEU A 351 24.07 -75.95 82.97
C LEU A 351 23.59 -75.64 84.41
N GLN A 352 23.59 -76.70 85.23
CA GLN A 352 22.92 -76.93 86.52
C GLN A 352 23.66 -76.38 87.75
N LEU A 353 22.94 -76.21 88.87
CA LEU A 353 23.42 -76.64 90.21
C LEU A 353 22.27 -77.00 91.19
N LEU A 354 22.43 -78.18 91.82
CA LEU A 354 21.69 -78.85 92.91
C LEU A 354 21.62 -77.97 94.21
N GLU A 355 20.78 -78.12 95.26
CA GLU A 355 19.96 -79.20 95.88
C GLU A 355 19.00 -78.57 96.98
N PRO A 356 18.16 -79.33 97.73
CA PRO A 356 16.92 -78.82 98.37
C PRO A 356 16.87 -78.68 99.93
N ARG A 357 15.74 -78.08 100.38
CA ARG A 357 15.02 -78.12 101.68
C ARG A 357 15.41 -77.20 102.83
N GLY A 358 14.42 -76.44 103.31
CA GLY A 358 14.37 -75.85 104.66
C GLY A 358 13.28 -74.80 104.80
N SER A 359 12.14 -75.19 105.37
CA SER A 359 11.01 -74.34 105.76
C SER A 359 11.36 -73.46 106.96
N ASP A 360 11.19 -72.14 106.83
CA ASP A 360 11.06 -71.23 107.98
C ASP A 360 10.09 -70.08 107.70
N VAL A 361 9.23 -69.85 108.69
CA VAL A 361 8.07 -68.95 108.67
C VAL A 361 8.53 -67.49 108.72
N ARG A 362 8.09 -66.66 107.75
CA ARG A 362 8.25 -65.19 107.78
C ARG A 362 6.88 -64.49 107.84
N THR A 363 6.83 -63.40 108.60
CA THR A 363 5.77 -62.37 108.68
C THR A 363 5.22 -61.96 107.31
N PRO A 364 3.98 -61.43 107.18
CA PRO A 364 3.38 -61.18 105.86
C PRO A 364 4.26 -60.22 105.08
N SER A 365 5.04 -60.78 104.16
CA SER A 365 5.95 -60.03 103.31
C SER A 365 5.06 -59.38 102.27
N SER A 366 5.17 -58.05 102.11
CA SER A 366 4.49 -57.34 101.04
C SER A 366 4.81 -58.02 99.72
N VAL A 367 3.80 -58.41 98.95
CA VAL A 367 4.01 -58.97 97.61
C VAL A 367 4.35 -57.81 96.69
N ARG A 368 5.59 -57.78 96.20
CA ARG A 368 6.04 -56.81 95.21
C ARG A 368 6.27 -57.53 93.89
N VAL A 369 5.55 -57.12 92.85
CA VAL A 369 5.72 -57.64 91.49
C VAL A 369 6.19 -56.49 90.62
N GLU A 370 7.30 -56.72 89.92
CA GLU A 370 7.90 -55.73 89.04
C GLU A 370 7.84 -56.21 87.60
N GLY A 371 7.68 -55.28 86.68
CA GLY A 371 7.83 -55.51 85.25
C GLY A 371 8.49 -54.32 84.57
N ALA A 372 8.79 -54.49 83.30
CA ALA A 372 9.27 -53.42 82.44
C ALA A 372 8.24 -53.19 81.34
N ALA A 373 8.18 -51.94 80.89
CA ALA A 373 7.51 -51.56 79.67
C ALA A 373 8.45 -50.61 78.90
N THR A 374 8.28 -50.57 77.60
CA THR A 374 8.86 -49.54 76.75
C THR A 374 7.72 -48.62 76.34
N GLU A 375 7.96 -47.32 76.36
CA GLU A 375 7.06 -46.31 75.79
C GLU A 375 6.58 -46.72 74.39
N ASP A 376 5.30 -46.47 74.10
CA ASP A 376 4.60 -46.89 72.86
C ASP A 376 4.63 -48.38 72.54
N GLY A 377 5.16 -49.17 73.46
CA GLY A 377 5.19 -50.61 73.39
C GLY A 377 3.82 -51.26 73.63
N PRO A 378 3.74 -52.60 73.52
CA PRO A 378 2.52 -53.32 73.83
C PRO A 378 2.15 -53.21 75.32
N PHE A 379 0.86 -53.38 75.63
CA PHE A 379 0.36 -53.43 77.01
C PHE A 379 1.18 -54.37 77.92
N ALA A 380 1.72 -53.83 79.01
CA ALA A 380 2.49 -54.58 79.99
C ALA A 380 1.59 -55.08 81.12
N ARG A 381 1.31 -56.39 81.14
CA ARG A 381 0.40 -57.02 82.11
C ARG A 381 1.15 -57.73 83.23
N LEU A 382 0.77 -57.45 84.47
CA LEU A 382 1.30 -58.12 85.66
C LEU A 382 0.14 -58.64 86.53
N ASP A 383 0.23 -59.89 86.94
CA ASP A 383 -0.80 -60.53 87.74
C ASP A 383 -0.72 -60.05 89.20
N ALA A 384 -1.87 -59.65 89.76
CA ALA A 384 -1.94 -59.12 91.12
C ALA A 384 -1.88 -60.22 92.20
N VAL A 385 -1.96 -61.49 91.78
CA VAL A 385 -1.95 -62.67 92.63
C VAL A 385 -0.96 -63.67 92.01
N SER A 386 -0.02 -64.18 92.80
CA SER A 386 0.87 -65.29 92.37
C SER A 386 0.12 -66.63 92.37
N ASP A 387 0.46 -67.51 91.43
CA ASP A 387 -0.12 -68.88 91.31
C ASP A 387 0.14 -69.78 92.54
N ASP A 388 1.04 -69.39 93.45
CA ASP A 388 1.44 -70.15 94.64
C ASP A 388 0.41 -70.14 95.80
N PHE A 389 -0.79 -69.57 95.61
CA PHE A 389 -1.85 -69.66 96.61
C PHE A 389 -2.44 -71.08 96.69
N THR A 390 -1.95 -71.89 97.64
CA THR A 390 -2.52 -73.22 97.92
C THR A 390 -4.00 -73.11 98.29
N ARG A 391 -4.89 -73.76 97.53
CA ARG A 391 -6.34 -73.72 97.76
C ARG A 391 -6.70 -74.39 99.09
N THR A 392 -7.14 -73.60 100.07
CA THR A 392 -7.81 -74.12 101.27
C THR A 392 -9.24 -74.55 100.90
N PRO A 393 -9.68 -75.80 101.13
CA PRO A 393 -11.04 -76.24 100.81
C PRO A 393 -12.09 -75.38 101.53
N GLY A 394 -12.97 -74.72 100.79
CA GLY A 394 -14.09 -73.93 101.32
C GLY A 394 -13.89 -72.41 101.39
N VAL A 395 -12.72 -71.87 101.02
CA VAL A 395 -12.47 -70.41 100.94
C VAL A 395 -12.32 -69.99 99.47
N GLY A 396 -13.06 -68.96 99.06
CA GLY A 396 -12.97 -68.38 97.71
C GLY A 396 -11.57 -67.82 97.40
N PRO A 397 -11.26 -67.55 96.12
CA PRO A 397 -9.98 -66.99 95.73
C PRO A 397 -9.71 -65.60 96.35
N PRO A 398 -8.43 -65.17 96.47
CA PRO A 398 -8.09 -63.86 97.01
C PRO A 398 -8.75 -62.74 96.20
N THR A 399 -9.29 -61.75 96.93
CA THR A 399 -9.86 -60.54 96.32
C THR A 399 -8.81 -59.43 96.29
N VAL A 400 -8.68 -58.77 95.14
CA VAL A 400 -7.76 -57.64 94.93
C VAL A 400 -8.50 -56.35 95.25
N ASN A 401 -8.09 -55.65 96.30
CA ASN A 401 -8.62 -54.35 96.69
C ASN A 401 -7.61 -53.25 96.31
N PHE A 402 -8.01 -52.35 95.40
CA PHE A 402 -7.17 -51.28 94.87
C PHE A 402 -7.91 -49.92 94.95
N PRO A 403 -7.19 -48.80 94.84
CA PRO A 403 -7.78 -47.46 94.92
C PRO A 403 -8.82 -47.22 93.81
N SER A 404 -9.78 -46.32 94.04
CA SER A 404 -10.81 -45.98 93.04
C SER A 404 -10.26 -45.24 91.81
N SER A 405 -9.05 -44.68 91.90
CA SER A 405 -8.31 -44.07 90.80
C SER A 405 -6.97 -44.79 90.68
N LEU A 406 -6.66 -45.23 89.46
CA LEU A 406 -5.38 -45.84 89.12
C LEU A 406 -4.48 -44.79 88.44
N PRO A 407 -3.15 -44.99 88.42
CA PRO A 407 -2.24 -44.18 87.63
C PRO A 407 -2.64 -44.14 86.14
N PRO A 408 -2.25 -43.09 85.38
CA PRO A 408 -2.48 -43.01 83.93
C PRO A 408 -2.07 -44.29 83.19
N GLY A 409 -2.79 -44.66 82.14
CA GLY A 409 -2.55 -45.89 81.37
C GLY A 409 -2.81 -47.22 82.12
N VAL A 410 -3.05 -47.22 83.45
CA VAL A 410 -3.22 -48.47 84.21
C VAL A 410 -4.69 -48.87 84.34
N THR A 411 -5.02 -50.08 83.88
CA THR A 411 -6.34 -50.69 84.02
C THR A 411 -6.28 -51.99 84.82
N PHE A 412 -7.34 -52.30 85.58
CA PHE A 412 -7.46 -53.58 86.26
C PHE A 412 -8.38 -54.54 85.50
N VAL A 413 -7.83 -55.68 85.07
CA VAL A 413 -8.55 -56.71 84.31
C VAL A 413 -9.17 -57.72 85.28
N ARG A 414 -10.45 -57.56 85.60
CA ARG A 414 -11.15 -58.34 86.64
C ARG A 414 -11.19 -59.85 86.38
N SER A 415 -11.37 -60.26 85.12
CA SER A 415 -11.43 -61.68 84.72
C SER A 415 -10.11 -62.41 84.98
N ALA A 416 -9.01 -61.68 84.88
CA ALA A 416 -7.66 -62.23 84.92
C ALA A 416 -6.89 -61.84 86.20
N ARG A 417 -7.48 -60.97 87.04
CA ARG A 417 -6.92 -60.47 88.31
C ARG A 417 -5.53 -59.87 88.17
N SER A 418 -5.36 -59.06 87.15
CA SER A 418 -4.09 -58.43 86.79
C SER A 418 -4.27 -56.95 86.60
N PHE A 419 -3.18 -56.20 86.73
CA PHE A 419 -3.12 -54.85 86.21
C PHE A 419 -2.42 -54.88 84.84
N ALA A 420 -2.92 -54.06 83.92
CA ALA A 420 -2.31 -53.83 82.61
C ALA A 420 -1.98 -52.34 82.49
N LEU A 421 -0.73 -52.04 82.16
CA LEU A 421 -0.26 -50.70 81.83
C LEU A 421 -0.27 -50.54 80.31
N ASP A 422 -0.91 -49.49 79.83
CA ASP A 422 -0.75 -48.94 78.48
C ASP A 422 0.45 -47.96 78.50
N PRO A 423 1.60 -48.32 77.92
CA PRO A 423 2.75 -47.43 77.90
C PRO A 423 2.63 -46.33 76.83
N SER A 424 1.58 -46.34 75.99
CA SER A 424 1.28 -45.27 75.02
C SER A 424 0.39 -44.14 75.59
N ASP A 425 0.10 -44.16 76.90
CA ASP A 425 -0.67 -43.09 77.53
C ASP A 425 0.08 -41.75 77.41
N PRO A 426 -0.60 -40.62 77.06
CA PRO A 426 0.04 -39.31 76.92
C PRO A 426 0.85 -38.84 78.13
N ALA A 427 0.60 -39.40 79.31
CA ALA A 427 1.40 -39.14 80.50
C ALA A 427 2.83 -39.71 80.44
N TYR A 428 3.19 -40.50 79.43
CA TYR A 428 4.52 -41.10 79.28
C TYR A 428 5.35 -40.49 78.16
N GLN A 429 4.71 -39.89 77.13
CA GLN A 429 5.27 -39.31 75.90
C GLN A 429 6.36 -38.24 76.08
N ARG A 430 6.76 -37.91 77.31
CA ARG A 430 7.84 -36.94 77.57
C ARG A 430 9.17 -37.61 77.91
N LEU A 431 9.19 -38.94 78.02
CA LEU A 431 10.36 -39.65 78.53
C LEU A 431 11.38 -39.77 77.39
N ALA A 432 12.49 -39.05 77.52
CA ALA A 432 13.55 -39.11 76.53
C ALA A 432 14.14 -40.52 76.38
N GLN A 433 14.89 -40.77 75.31
CA GLN A 433 15.48 -42.09 75.05
C GLN A 433 16.25 -42.66 76.25
N GLY A 434 15.78 -43.77 76.81
CA GLY A 434 16.40 -44.42 77.96
C GLY A 434 16.14 -43.74 79.31
N GLU A 435 15.42 -42.61 79.35
CA GLU A 435 14.82 -42.08 80.58
C GLU A 435 13.85 -43.12 81.14
N THR A 436 13.73 -43.22 82.46
CA THR A 436 12.85 -44.21 83.08
C THR A 436 11.88 -43.60 84.06
N LEU A 437 10.62 -44.07 84.04
CA LEU A 437 9.59 -43.71 85.00
C LEU A 437 9.02 -44.97 85.65
N THR A 438 9.05 -45.01 86.99
CA THR A 438 8.41 -46.10 87.72
C THR A 438 6.96 -45.78 88.06
N VAL A 439 6.02 -46.50 87.46
CA VAL A 439 4.58 -46.42 87.76
C VAL A 439 4.23 -47.49 88.77
N THR A 440 3.73 -47.10 89.95
CA THR A 440 3.41 -48.04 91.05
C THR A 440 1.94 -48.00 91.42
N VAL A 441 1.32 -49.17 91.52
CA VAL A 441 0.01 -49.38 92.13
C VAL A 441 0.17 -50.08 93.46
N ASN A 442 -0.18 -49.39 94.54
CA ASN A 442 -0.31 -49.99 95.86
C ASN A 442 -1.74 -50.55 96.02
N TYR A 443 -1.85 -51.82 96.37
CA TYR A 443 -3.12 -52.52 96.56
C TYR A 443 -3.04 -53.45 97.77
N SER A 444 -4.11 -54.20 98.03
CA SER A 444 -4.09 -55.23 99.06
C SER A 444 -4.85 -56.48 98.64
N LEU A 445 -4.34 -57.63 99.07
CA LEU A 445 -4.97 -58.93 98.85
C LEU A 445 -5.71 -59.33 100.11
N THR A 446 -7.01 -59.59 99.98
CA THR A 446 -7.82 -60.17 101.06
C THR A 446 -8.02 -61.66 100.78
N TYR A 447 -7.47 -62.50 101.66
CA TYR A 447 -7.65 -63.95 101.63
C TYR A 447 -7.99 -64.45 103.04
N ALA A 448 -9.06 -65.25 103.16
CA ALA A 448 -9.54 -65.75 104.46
C ALA A 448 -9.74 -64.68 105.56
N GLY A 449 -10.10 -63.44 105.18
CA GLY A 449 -10.34 -62.32 106.11
C GLY A 449 -9.08 -61.54 106.54
N VAL A 450 -7.88 -61.96 106.10
CA VAL A 450 -6.63 -61.24 106.34
C VAL A 450 -6.30 -60.38 105.12
N GLN A 451 -6.03 -59.09 105.35
CA GLN A 451 -5.61 -58.14 104.32
C GLN A 451 -4.09 -57.99 104.35
N THR A 452 -3.45 -58.25 103.21
CA THR A 452 -2.00 -58.12 103.04
C THR A 452 -1.69 -57.00 102.05
N PRO A 453 -0.83 -56.02 102.40
CA PRO A 453 -0.43 -54.99 101.46
C PRO A 453 0.43 -55.59 100.34
N ALA A 454 0.22 -55.13 99.12
CA ALA A 454 0.95 -55.54 97.94
C ALA A 454 1.16 -54.35 97.00
N SER A 455 2.14 -54.44 96.12
CA SER A 455 2.40 -53.40 95.13
C SER A 455 2.83 -54.02 93.81
N ILE A 456 2.31 -53.49 92.71
CA ILE A 456 2.84 -53.73 91.38
C ILE A 456 3.53 -52.46 90.91
N SER A 457 4.70 -52.60 90.30
CA SER A 457 5.38 -51.48 89.64
C SER A 457 5.90 -51.86 88.26
N TRP A 458 5.77 -50.95 87.30
CA TRP A 458 6.45 -51.01 86.02
C TRP A 458 7.52 -49.95 85.95
N THR A 459 8.70 -50.31 85.44
CA THR A 459 9.66 -49.31 84.95
C THR A 459 9.40 -49.13 83.47
N ILE A 460 8.87 -47.97 83.09
CA ILE A 460 8.74 -47.55 81.70
C ILE A 460 10.08 -46.98 81.28
N THR A 461 10.64 -47.45 80.16
CA THR A 461 11.81 -46.84 79.52
C THR A 461 11.34 -46.04 78.31
N GLY A 462 11.71 -44.76 78.24
CA GLY A 462 11.35 -43.86 77.16
C GLY A 462 12.03 -44.24 75.84
N GLU A 463 11.32 -43.99 74.74
CA GLU A 463 11.87 -44.02 73.38
C GLU A 463 12.04 -42.58 72.87
N ASN A 464 12.85 -42.39 71.84
CA ASN A 464 13.00 -41.06 71.24
C ASN A 464 11.83 -40.80 70.29
N ASP A 465 11.04 -39.78 70.55
CA ASP A 465 10.02 -39.28 69.64
C ASP A 465 10.64 -38.35 68.59
N ALA A 466 10.01 -38.21 67.42
CA ALA A 466 10.49 -37.25 66.43
C ALA A 466 9.90 -35.85 66.69
N PRO A 467 10.66 -34.76 66.47
CA PRO A 467 10.13 -33.42 66.61
C PRO A 467 8.92 -33.16 65.68
N VAL A 468 8.00 -32.28 66.10
CA VAL A 468 6.85 -31.87 65.30
C VAL A 468 7.03 -30.43 64.78
N ALA A 469 7.36 -30.30 63.50
CA ALA A 469 7.42 -29.01 62.81
C ALA A 469 6.03 -28.52 62.34
N ARG A 470 5.90 -27.21 62.17
CA ARG A 470 4.70 -26.47 61.73
C ARG A 470 5.05 -25.41 60.68
N ASP A 471 4.07 -24.98 59.92
CA ASP A 471 4.27 -23.92 58.92
C ASP A 471 4.48 -22.55 59.59
N VAL A 472 5.29 -21.69 58.96
CA VAL A 472 5.60 -20.34 59.45
C VAL A 472 5.30 -19.32 58.36
N ASN A 473 4.62 -18.23 58.73
CA ASN A 473 4.35 -17.10 57.84
C ASN A 473 5.16 -15.88 58.29
N LEU A 474 5.83 -15.22 57.33
CA LEU A 474 6.66 -14.03 57.55
C LEU A 474 6.30 -12.94 56.54
N GLY A 475 6.26 -11.69 56.98
CA GLY A 475 6.09 -10.52 56.10
C GLY A 475 7.33 -9.63 56.12
N THR A 476 7.69 -9.07 54.97
CA THR A 476 8.74 -8.05 54.82
C THR A 476 8.40 -7.10 53.66
N ASN A 477 9.15 -6.00 53.52
CA ASN A 477 9.22 -5.29 52.24
C ASN A 477 10.47 -5.71 51.47
N GLU A 478 10.49 -5.48 50.16
CA GLU A 478 11.57 -5.90 49.26
C GLU A 478 12.94 -5.31 49.65
N ASN A 479 12.95 -4.11 50.22
CA ASN A 479 14.17 -3.40 50.61
C ASN A 479 14.60 -3.70 52.06
N ALA A 480 13.95 -4.67 52.74
CA ALA A 480 14.22 -5.01 54.13
C ALA A 480 14.43 -6.51 54.36
N THR A 481 15.40 -6.83 55.21
CA THR A 481 15.61 -8.19 55.72
C THR A 481 14.66 -8.48 56.88
N ALA A 482 14.04 -9.66 56.88
CA ALA A 482 13.18 -10.13 57.97
C ALA A 482 13.79 -11.32 58.72
N THR A 483 13.50 -11.42 60.01
CA THR A 483 14.01 -12.49 60.90
C THR A 483 12.84 -13.14 61.63
N ALA A 484 12.80 -14.47 61.67
CA ALA A 484 11.76 -15.24 62.38
C ALA A 484 12.32 -16.52 63.01
N ALA A 485 11.61 -17.07 63.98
CA ALA A 485 11.92 -18.38 64.57
C ALA A 485 11.30 -19.52 63.74
N PHE A 486 11.95 -20.68 63.71
CA PHE A 486 11.32 -21.89 63.20
C PHE A 486 10.19 -22.36 64.14
N GLY A 487 9.18 -23.02 63.57
CA GLY A 487 8.01 -23.50 64.29
C GLY A 487 8.08 -24.99 64.55
N ALA A 488 8.86 -25.45 65.52
CA ALA A 488 8.88 -26.87 65.92
C ALA A 488 8.95 -27.03 67.44
N ASP A 489 8.34 -28.09 67.93
CA ASP A 489 8.40 -28.53 69.33
C ASP A 489 8.72 -30.03 69.37
N ASP A 490 9.26 -30.48 70.49
CA ASP A 490 9.47 -31.90 70.79
C ASP A 490 8.70 -32.25 72.06
N VAL A 491 8.21 -33.49 72.13
CA VAL A 491 7.50 -33.99 73.31
C VAL A 491 8.48 -34.52 74.35
N ASP A 492 9.67 -34.99 73.92
CA ASP A 492 10.74 -35.47 74.78
C ASP A 492 11.31 -34.37 75.69
N SER A 493 11.56 -34.70 76.95
CA SER A 493 11.93 -33.72 77.97
C SER A 493 13.34 -33.11 77.82
N ASP A 494 14.21 -33.76 77.05
CA ASP A 494 15.57 -33.31 76.76
C ASP A 494 15.68 -32.48 75.46
N ALA A 495 14.61 -32.43 74.66
CA ALA A 495 14.51 -31.65 73.45
C ALA A 495 13.63 -30.40 73.66
N SER A 496 14.08 -29.28 73.11
CA SER A 496 13.37 -28.00 73.15
C SER A 496 13.64 -27.22 71.86
N ARG A 497 12.79 -26.25 71.53
CA ARG A 497 12.98 -25.41 70.32
C ARG A 497 14.37 -24.76 70.20
N ALA A 498 15.06 -24.51 71.32
CA ALA A 498 16.40 -23.93 71.31
C ALA A 498 17.53 -24.97 71.12
N THR A 499 17.25 -26.25 71.33
CA THR A 499 18.20 -27.36 71.20
C THR A 499 17.99 -28.18 69.91
N LEU A 500 16.83 -28.04 69.25
CA LEU A 500 16.58 -28.63 67.94
C LEU A 500 17.50 -28.03 66.87
N ALA A 501 18.02 -28.90 66.00
CA ALA A 501 18.74 -28.55 64.79
C ALA A 501 17.75 -28.31 63.64
N TYR A 502 17.93 -27.21 62.91
CA TYR A 502 17.09 -26.88 61.76
C TYR A 502 17.88 -26.98 60.46
N SER A 503 17.25 -27.52 59.41
CA SER A 503 17.83 -27.56 58.07
C SER A 503 16.81 -27.21 57.00
N ILE A 504 17.28 -26.51 55.97
CA ILE A 504 16.48 -26.17 54.78
C ILE A 504 16.50 -27.38 53.85
N VAL A 505 15.32 -27.82 53.45
CA VAL A 505 15.13 -28.97 52.56
C VAL A 505 15.06 -28.50 51.11
N THR A 506 14.24 -27.48 50.85
CA THR A 506 14.19 -26.77 49.57
C THR A 506 14.43 -25.30 49.83
N ALA A 507 15.43 -24.71 49.18
CA ALA A 507 15.71 -23.27 49.24
C ALA A 507 14.62 -22.45 48.53
N PRO A 508 14.43 -21.16 48.87
CA PRO A 508 13.50 -20.29 48.14
C PRO A 508 13.97 -20.07 46.70
N GLU A 509 13.03 -19.89 45.77
CA GLU A 509 13.33 -19.57 44.36
C GLU A 509 13.87 -18.15 44.19
N LYS A 510 13.50 -17.24 45.08
CA LYS A 510 13.93 -15.83 45.11
C LYS A 510 14.28 -15.39 46.53
N GLY A 511 15.29 -14.53 46.65
CA GLY A 511 15.87 -14.11 47.92
C GLY A 511 16.76 -15.19 48.54
N THR A 512 17.42 -14.84 49.64
CA THR A 512 18.35 -15.74 50.34
C THR A 512 17.92 -15.98 51.77
N VAL A 513 18.13 -17.21 52.26
CA VAL A 513 17.88 -17.60 53.64
C VAL A 513 19.18 -17.96 54.35
N SER A 514 19.37 -17.43 55.56
CA SER A 514 20.48 -17.80 56.43
C SER A 514 19.97 -18.23 57.80
N LEU A 515 20.59 -19.24 58.38
CA LEU A 515 20.17 -19.85 59.64
C LEU A 515 21.04 -19.33 60.77
N ALA A 516 20.41 -19.02 61.90
CA ALA A 516 21.10 -18.66 63.13
C ALA A 516 21.10 -19.87 64.10
N PRO A 517 22.19 -20.09 64.87
CA PRO A 517 22.29 -21.22 65.82
C PRO A 517 21.25 -21.23 66.95
N ASN A 518 20.45 -20.17 67.11
CA ASN A 518 19.46 -20.01 68.17
C ASN A 518 18.03 -20.41 67.75
N GLY A 519 17.88 -21.17 66.66
CA GLY A 519 16.58 -21.60 66.14
C GLY A 519 15.81 -20.51 65.39
N THR A 520 16.51 -19.50 64.86
CA THR A 520 15.94 -18.48 63.99
C THR A 520 16.55 -18.51 62.59
N PHE A 521 15.86 -17.90 61.62
CA PHE A 521 16.35 -17.70 60.27
C PHE A 521 16.15 -16.24 59.85
N ARG A 522 16.98 -15.80 58.90
CA ARG A 522 16.88 -14.49 58.24
C ARG A 522 16.56 -14.71 56.76
N PHE A 523 15.51 -14.05 56.27
CA PHE A 523 15.20 -13.96 54.85
C PHE A 523 15.57 -12.57 54.34
N GLN A 524 16.41 -12.52 53.31
CA GLN A 524 16.86 -11.30 52.66
C GLN A 524 16.38 -11.29 51.20
N PRO A 525 15.48 -10.38 50.82
CA PRO A 525 14.98 -10.29 49.44
C PRO A 525 16.10 -10.00 48.43
N GLY A 526 17.03 -9.09 48.74
CA GLY A 526 18.06 -8.66 47.77
C GLY A 526 17.43 -7.88 46.62
N LEU A 527 18.02 -7.95 45.42
CA LEU A 527 17.48 -7.31 44.21
C LEU A 527 16.40 -8.17 43.52
N ASP A 528 16.10 -9.36 44.05
CA ASP A 528 15.21 -10.33 43.39
C ASP A 528 13.74 -9.89 43.36
N PHE A 529 13.42 -8.83 44.12
CA PHE A 529 12.06 -8.33 44.32
C PHE A 529 11.85 -6.87 43.93
N ASP A 530 12.91 -6.09 43.64
CA ASP A 530 12.89 -4.65 43.25
C ASP A 530 11.95 -4.28 42.10
N TYR A 531 11.33 -5.27 41.45
CA TYR A 531 10.33 -5.06 40.42
C TYR A 531 8.93 -4.79 40.96
N LEU A 532 8.70 -4.91 42.27
CA LEU A 532 7.40 -4.78 42.90
C LEU A 532 7.11 -3.33 43.28
N ALA A 533 6.21 -2.69 42.54
CA ALA A 533 5.79 -1.33 42.89
C ALA A 533 5.06 -1.24 44.22
N ALA A 534 4.95 0.00 44.73
CA ALA A 534 4.22 0.29 45.96
C ALA A 534 2.76 -0.23 45.94
N GLY A 535 2.49 -1.19 46.82
CA GLY A 535 1.18 -1.85 46.95
C GLY A 535 1.07 -3.21 46.27
N GLU A 536 2.09 -3.63 45.52
CA GLU A 536 2.23 -5.00 45.03
C GLU A 536 2.81 -5.93 46.09
N SER A 537 2.65 -7.25 45.90
CA SER A 537 3.30 -8.23 46.76
C SER A 537 3.60 -9.53 46.01
N ALA A 538 4.70 -10.17 46.40
CA ALA A 538 5.05 -11.51 45.97
C ALA A 538 5.08 -12.45 47.18
N VAL A 539 4.78 -13.72 46.91
CA VAL A 539 4.90 -14.79 47.90
C VAL A 539 5.97 -15.76 47.43
N VAL A 540 6.97 -15.98 48.27
CA VAL A 540 7.99 -17.03 48.08
C VAL A 540 7.87 -18.04 49.22
N SER A 541 8.06 -19.31 48.90
CA SER A 541 8.07 -20.37 49.91
C SER A 541 9.32 -21.23 49.82
N PHE A 542 9.70 -21.79 50.95
CA PHE A 542 10.80 -22.72 51.09
C PHE A 542 10.47 -23.71 52.20
N THR A 543 11.14 -24.86 52.24
CA THR A 543 10.78 -25.93 53.18
C THR A 543 11.91 -26.26 54.14
N TYR A 544 11.55 -26.73 55.34
CA TYR A 544 12.49 -27.06 56.40
C TYR A 544 12.08 -28.30 57.16
N LYS A 545 13.03 -28.87 57.92
CA LYS A 545 12.80 -29.89 58.94
C LYS A 545 13.54 -29.53 60.24
N ALA A 546 13.05 -30.05 61.36
CA ALA A 546 13.69 -29.96 62.67
C ALA A 546 14.16 -31.34 63.10
N GLY A 547 15.32 -31.44 63.75
CA GLY A 547 15.84 -32.69 64.30
C GLY A 547 16.38 -32.50 65.71
N ASP A 548 16.24 -33.52 66.55
CA ASP A 548 16.75 -33.55 67.94
C ASP A 548 18.18 -34.13 68.03
N GLY A 549 18.73 -34.60 66.92
CA GLY A 549 20.04 -35.25 66.82
C GLY A 549 19.96 -36.75 66.50
N SER A 550 18.78 -37.36 66.65
CA SER A 550 18.50 -38.77 66.38
C SER A 550 17.45 -38.94 65.28
N LEU A 551 16.33 -38.22 65.37
CA LEU A 551 15.22 -38.27 64.42
C LEU A 551 14.94 -36.90 63.81
N ASP A 552 14.35 -36.91 62.62
CA ASP A 552 13.91 -35.72 61.89
C ASP A 552 12.39 -35.63 61.86
N SER A 553 11.86 -34.41 61.96
CA SER A 553 10.46 -34.10 61.73
C SER A 553 10.05 -34.36 60.28
N THR A 554 8.74 -34.42 60.04
CA THR A 554 8.19 -34.22 58.69
C THR A 554 8.54 -32.83 58.14
N VAL A 555 8.62 -32.70 56.81
CA VAL A 555 8.94 -31.44 56.12
C VAL A 555 7.77 -30.45 56.23
N ARG A 556 8.08 -29.19 56.49
CA ARG A 556 7.10 -28.09 56.61
C ARG A 556 7.52 -26.87 55.82
N THR A 557 6.55 -25.97 55.60
CA THR A 557 6.71 -24.83 54.69
C THR A 557 6.86 -23.53 55.46
N ILE A 558 7.78 -22.69 55.00
CA ILE A 558 7.87 -21.29 55.37
C ILE A 558 7.35 -20.48 54.17
N THR A 559 6.36 -19.64 54.43
CA THR A 559 5.79 -18.73 53.45
C THR A 559 6.20 -17.30 53.78
N VAL A 560 6.83 -16.61 52.84
CA VAL A 560 7.24 -15.21 52.99
C VAL A 560 6.43 -14.35 52.02
N THR A 561 5.74 -13.34 52.55
CA THR A 561 5.09 -12.29 51.77
C THR A 561 6.00 -11.06 51.73
N VAL A 562 6.48 -10.71 50.54
CA VAL A 562 7.30 -9.52 50.27
C VAL A 562 6.40 -8.45 49.67
N GLN A 563 6.33 -7.28 50.31
CA GLN A 563 5.58 -6.11 49.82
C GLN A 563 6.51 -5.17 49.04
N GLY A 564 6.02 -4.67 47.92
CA GLY A 564 6.69 -3.65 47.12
C GLY A 564 6.69 -2.28 47.80
N THR A 565 7.73 -1.53 47.56
CA THR A 565 7.94 -0.12 47.90
C THR A 565 8.09 0.68 46.61
N ASN A 566 8.17 2.01 46.70
CA ASN A 566 8.44 2.81 45.50
C ASN A 566 9.95 3.01 45.38
N ASP A 567 10.52 2.56 44.28
CA ASP A 567 11.87 2.88 43.84
C ASP A 567 11.83 4.21 43.03
N GLU A 568 12.92 4.98 43.04
CA GLU A 568 12.96 6.23 42.27
C GLU A 568 13.30 5.96 40.80
N VAL A 569 12.59 6.63 39.89
CA VAL A 569 12.94 6.68 38.48
C VAL A 569 14.27 7.42 38.26
N VAL A 570 15.09 6.95 37.31
CA VAL A 570 16.38 7.55 36.95
C VAL A 570 16.39 7.90 35.46
N ALA A 571 16.40 9.19 35.12
CA ALA A 571 16.57 9.68 33.75
C ALA A 571 18.07 9.78 33.36
N GLN A 572 18.37 9.94 32.06
CA GLN A 572 19.74 10.06 31.54
C GLN A 572 19.86 11.15 30.47
N ASP A 573 20.99 11.85 30.39
CA ASP A 573 21.26 12.81 29.32
C ASP A 573 21.14 12.18 27.92
N ILE A 574 20.62 12.97 26.98
CA ILE A 574 20.44 12.56 25.59
C ILE A 574 21.23 13.50 24.67
N ALA A 575 22.04 12.93 23.78
CA ALA A 575 22.73 13.65 22.73
C ALA A 575 22.25 13.15 21.36
N VAL A 576 21.77 14.07 20.53
CA VAL A 576 21.23 13.77 19.20
C VAL A 576 21.67 14.82 18.18
N SER A 577 21.54 14.48 16.90
CA SER A 577 21.77 15.40 15.79
C SER A 577 20.60 15.41 14.82
N VAL A 578 20.34 16.57 14.23
CA VAL A 578 19.31 16.79 13.20
C VAL A 578 19.80 17.85 12.24
N ASP A 579 19.39 17.78 10.98
CA ASP A 579 19.65 18.85 10.02
C ASP A 579 18.74 20.05 10.29
N GLU A 580 19.16 21.24 9.87
CA GLU A 580 18.48 22.50 10.21
C GLU A 580 17.05 22.64 9.68
N ASP A 581 16.69 21.92 8.62
CA ASP A 581 15.33 21.88 8.04
C ASP A 581 14.46 20.72 8.54
N SER A 582 14.97 19.96 9.49
CA SER A 582 14.39 18.69 9.87
C SER A 582 13.73 18.71 11.24
N SER A 583 12.96 17.66 11.47
CA SER A 583 12.35 17.37 12.77
C SER A 583 12.85 16.03 13.26
N LEU A 584 13.11 15.95 14.57
CA LEU A 584 13.64 14.75 15.21
C LEU A 584 12.72 14.34 16.36
N ALA A 585 12.33 13.07 16.36
CA ALA A 585 11.71 12.44 17.53
C ALA A 585 12.80 11.93 18.48
N VAL A 586 12.79 12.44 19.71
CA VAL A 586 13.71 12.09 20.79
C VAL A 586 12.93 11.29 21.83
N ALA A 587 13.33 10.04 22.10
CA ALA A 587 12.72 9.28 23.19
C ALA A 587 13.38 9.65 24.53
N ALA A 588 12.57 9.79 25.58
CA ALA A 588 13.11 9.91 26.93
C ALA A 588 13.93 8.66 27.28
N SER A 589 15.12 8.87 27.86
CA SER A 589 16.00 7.79 28.34
C SER A 589 15.88 7.70 29.85
N PHE A 590 15.34 6.60 30.37
CA PHE A 590 15.21 6.41 31.80
C PHE A 590 15.13 4.93 32.18
N SER A 591 15.31 4.65 33.46
CA SER A 591 15.08 3.34 34.05
C SER A 591 14.30 3.49 35.35
N ASP A 592 13.34 2.60 35.55
CA ASP A 592 12.63 2.42 36.81
C ASP A 592 12.69 0.94 37.18
N LYS A 593 12.88 0.63 38.46
CA LYS A 593 12.83 -0.76 38.92
C LYS A 593 11.38 -1.25 39.01
N ASP A 594 10.44 -0.36 39.31
CA ASP A 594 9.03 -0.67 39.50
C ASP A 594 8.31 -0.92 38.16
N LEU A 595 8.18 -2.19 37.77
CA LEU A 595 7.70 -2.58 36.44
C LEU A 595 6.23 -2.20 36.13
N SER A 596 5.43 -1.93 37.16
CA SER A 596 4.01 -1.60 37.01
C SER A 596 3.71 -0.10 37.08
N ASP A 597 4.72 0.74 37.32
CA ASP A 597 4.52 2.17 37.39
C ASP A 597 4.26 2.79 36.02
N ASN A 598 3.51 3.89 36.03
CA ASN A 598 3.19 4.65 34.83
C ASN A 598 3.98 5.95 34.87
N HIS A 599 4.79 6.19 33.85
CA HIS A 599 5.61 7.41 33.78
C HIS A 599 4.91 8.53 33.01
N ALA A 600 4.93 9.74 33.59
CA ALA A 600 4.54 10.97 32.95
C ALA A 600 5.78 11.77 32.54
N PHE A 601 5.70 12.42 31.38
CA PHE A 601 6.83 13.16 30.79
C PHE A 601 6.48 14.63 30.64
N SER A 602 7.44 15.50 30.95
CA SER A 602 7.33 16.94 30.73
C SER A 602 8.65 17.52 30.25
N VAL A 603 8.59 18.66 29.56
CA VAL A 603 9.76 19.37 29.02
C VAL A 603 9.71 20.83 29.47
N ASP A 604 10.85 21.37 29.86
CA ASP A 604 11.03 22.81 30.04
C ASP A 604 11.52 23.45 28.73
N THR A 605 10.64 24.24 28.10
CA THR A 605 10.90 24.94 26.84
C THR A 605 11.35 26.40 27.05
N SER A 606 11.69 26.81 28.27
CA SER A 606 12.01 28.21 28.56
C SER A 606 13.35 28.69 27.99
N GLN A 607 14.25 27.78 27.61
CA GLN A 607 15.61 28.09 27.13
C GLN A 607 15.91 27.58 25.72
N ILE A 608 14.94 26.95 25.06
CA ILE A 608 15.13 26.35 23.73
C ILE A 608 14.95 27.42 22.64
N LYS A 609 15.78 27.36 21.59
CA LYS A 609 15.60 28.22 20.40
C LYS A 609 14.56 27.64 19.46
N GLY A 610 14.64 26.34 19.19
CA GLY A 610 13.66 25.61 18.39
C GLY A 610 12.32 25.43 19.11
N ALA A 611 11.56 24.43 18.70
CA ALA A 611 10.28 24.05 19.30
C ALA A 611 10.30 22.58 19.69
N VAL A 612 9.74 22.27 20.88
CA VAL A 612 9.55 20.88 21.34
C VAL A 612 8.08 20.63 21.64
N GLU A 613 7.56 19.55 21.09
CA GLU A 613 6.23 19.01 21.42
C GLU A 613 6.41 17.71 22.21
N VAL A 614 5.74 17.60 23.37
CA VAL A 614 5.73 16.37 24.16
C VAL A 614 4.62 15.46 23.67
N ASN A 615 4.98 14.27 23.20
CA ASN A 615 4.02 13.28 22.74
C ASN A 615 3.48 12.44 23.92
N PRO A 616 2.22 11.97 23.87
CA PRO A 616 1.63 11.14 24.94
C PRO A 616 2.34 9.81 25.22
N ASN A 617 3.26 9.39 24.34
CA ASN A 617 3.99 8.13 24.42
C ASN A 617 5.39 8.26 25.03
N GLY A 618 5.73 9.42 25.62
CA GLY A 618 7.04 9.65 26.24
C GLY A 618 8.17 10.00 25.27
N THR A 619 7.84 10.34 24.03
CA THR A 619 8.78 10.95 23.08
C THR A 619 8.56 12.46 22.99
N PHE A 620 9.58 13.17 22.57
CA PHE A 620 9.59 14.61 22.33
C PHE A 620 9.88 14.85 20.86
N THR A 621 9.10 15.68 20.18
CA THR A 621 9.38 16.09 18.80
C THR A 621 10.10 17.43 18.83
N TYR A 622 11.42 17.42 18.58
CA TYR A 622 12.21 18.64 18.39
C TYR A 622 12.13 19.11 16.93
N ARG A 623 11.95 20.41 16.73
CA ARG A 623 12.00 21.11 15.44
C ARG A 623 12.86 22.35 15.58
N THR A 624 13.70 22.62 14.61
CA THR A 624 14.48 23.87 14.51
C THR A 624 13.60 25.10 14.32
N ASN A 625 12.46 24.95 13.63
CA ASN A 625 11.44 25.98 13.44
C ASN A 625 11.99 27.28 12.82
N GLY A 626 12.85 27.16 11.81
CA GLY A 626 13.40 28.31 11.08
C GLY A 626 14.37 29.17 11.90
N GLN A 627 14.88 28.67 13.02
CA GLN A 627 15.76 29.43 13.92
C GLN A 627 17.25 29.19 13.66
N PHE A 628 17.56 28.36 12.67
CA PHE A 628 18.92 27.90 12.40
C PHE A 628 19.32 28.02 10.93
N GLU A 629 18.51 28.62 10.05
CA GLU A 629 18.79 28.82 8.61
C GLU A 629 20.05 29.66 8.31
N ASP A 630 20.78 30.11 9.33
CA ASP A 630 22.07 30.78 9.19
C ASP A 630 23.26 29.84 9.45
N VAL A 631 23.01 28.54 9.67
CA VAL A 631 24.03 27.53 9.90
C VAL A 631 24.43 26.91 8.56
N ALA A 632 25.41 27.53 7.91
CA ALA A 632 25.88 27.10 6.59
C ALA A 632 26.37 25.64 6.51
N LEU A 633 26.42 25.12 5.28
CA LEU A 633 26.88 23.77 4.96
C LEU A 633 28.24 23.44 5.61
N GLY A 634 28.24 22.43 6.47
CA GLY A 634 29.43 21.97 7.18
C GLY A 634 29.71 22.69 8.51
N GLU A 635 28.88 23.67 8.89
CA GLU A 635 28.82 24.23 10.24
C GLU A 635 27.85 23.45 11.14
N THR A 636 27.88 23.76 12.44
CA THR A 636 26.97 23.15 13.40
C THR A 636 26.44 24.15 14.42
N GLY A 637 25.13 24.16 14.62
CA GLY A 637 24.44 24.82 15.72
C GLY A 637 24.24 23.89 16.92
N ILE A 638 23.97 24.47 18.10
CA ILE A 638 23.58 23.70 19.31
C ILE A 638 22.33 24.31 19.91
N ASP A 639 21.38 23.44 20.27
CA ASP A 639 20.21 23.77 21.08
C ASP A 639 20.08 22.75 22.23
N SER A 640 19.38 23.14 23.30
CA SER A 640 19.21 22.24 24.45
C SER A 640 17.93 22.52 25.21
N PHE A 641 17.34 21.46 25.78
CA PHE A 641 16.19 21.54 26.67
C PHE A 641 16.26 20.44 27.74
N THR A 642 15.56 20.62 28.86
CA THR A 642 15.50 19.58 29.91
C THR A 642 14.16 18.85 29.88
N TYR A 643 14.18 17.55 30.14
CA TYR A 643 12.98 16.74 30.29
C TYR A 643 12.92 16.13 31.69
N THR A 644 11.70 15.91 32.20
CA THR A 644 11.44 15.28 33.50
C THR A 644 10.55 14.07 33.31
N VAL A 645 10.94 12.96 33.96
CA VAL A 645 10.17 11.72 34.08
C VAL A 645 9.65 11.63 35.52
N ASP A 646 8.34 11.46 35.69
CA ASP A 646 7.65 11.33 36.99
C ASP A 646 6.95 9.96 37.02
N ASP A 647 7.17 9.16 38.07
CA ASP A 647 6.60 7.81 38.25
C ASP A 647 5.12 7.82 38.72
N GLY A 648 4.57 9.00 39.02
CA GLY A 648 3.20 9.17 39.52
C GLY A 648 2.99 8.67 40.96
N LYS A 649 4.05 8.29 41.65
CA LYS A 649 4.09 7.77 43.03
C LYS A 649 4.94 8.62 43.96
N GLY A 650 5.66 9.59 43.42
CA GLY A 650 6.38 10.61 44.16
C GLY A 650 7.87 10.69 43.82
N GLY A 651 8.36 9.84 42.92
CA GLY A 651 9.69 9.92 42.32
C GLY A 651 9.66 10.69 41.00
N ALA A 652 10.60 11.62 40.83
CA ALA A 652 10.80 12.34 39.57
C ALA A 652 12.28 12.60 39.31
N SER A 653 12.69 12.53 38.05
CA SER A 653 14.07 12.72 37.61
C SER A 653 14.13 13.61 36.36
N THR A 654 15.05 14.57 36.33
CA THR A 654 15.17 15.60 35.27
C THR A 654 16.56 15.57 34.67
N GLU A 655 16.67 15.49 33.35
CA GLU A 655 17.94 15.46 32.61
C GLU A 655 17.89 16.28 31.31
N THR A 656 19.04 16.45 30.62
CA THR A 656 19.18 17.35 29.47
C THR A 656 19.16 16.61 28.14
N VAL A 657 18.47 17.17 27.16
CA VAL A 657 18.61 16.84 25.74
C VAL A 657 19.47 17.91 25.09
N THR A 658 20.60 17.50 24.50
CA THR A 658 21.46 18.34 23.66
C THR A 658 21.26 17.96 22.20
N VAL A 659 20.88 18.92 21.37
CA VAL A 659 20.68 18.75 19.94
C VAL A 659 21.81 19.46 19.22
N THR A 660 22.56 18.72 18.39
CA THR A 660 23.50 19.29 17.43
C THR A 660 22.78 19.47 16.10
N ILE A 661 22.70 20.71 15.61
CA ILE A 661 22.06 21.04 14.36
C ILE A 661 23.14 21.07 13.29
N THR A 662 23.02 20.23 12.26
CA THR A 662 23.92 20.23 11.11
C THR A 662 23.39 21.15 10.03
N GLY A 663 24.25 22.07 9.59
CA GLY A 663 23.95 22.98 8.49
C GLY A 663 23.84 22.26 7.16
N LEU A 664 22.83 22.62 6.40
CA LEU A 664 22.64 22.31 5.00
C LEU A 664 23.03 23.53 4.16
N ASN A 665 22.86 23.43 2.86
CA ASN A 665 23.07 24.56 1.97
C ASN A 665 21.72 25.07 1.52
N ASP A 666 21.38 26.28 1.96
CA ASP A 666 20.23 27.01 1.47
C ASP A 666 20.55 27.66 0.13
N GLY A 667 19.62 27.55 -0.82
CA GLY A 667 19.83 28.11 -2.15
C GLY A 667 19.81 29.64 -2.16
N PRO A 668 20.45 30.27 -3.16
CA PRO A 668 20.43 31.71 -3.29
C PRO A 668 19.03 32.20 -3.68
N VAL A 669 18.69 33.42 -3.28
CA VAL A 669 17.49 34.13 -3.72
C VAL A 669 17.90 35.20 -4.74
N ALA A 670 17.54 34.99 -6.00
CA ALA A 670 17.74 35.95 -7.08
C ALA A 670 16.50 36.85 -7.25
N ASN A 671 16.68 38.16 -7.38
CA ASN A 671 15.60 39.13 -7.51
C ASN A 671 15.68 39.86 -8.85
N ASP A 672 14.55 40.01 -9.56
CA ASP A 672 14.50 40.69 -10.86
C ASP A 672 15.08 42.13 -10.81
N ASP A 673 15.79 42.49 -11.88
CA ASP A 673 16.42 43.80 -12.05
C ASP A 673 15.72 44.64 -13.12
N ASN A 674 15.65 45.95 -12.87
CA ASN A 674 15.17 46.91 -13.84
C ASN A 674 16.13 48.09 -13.98
N PHE A 675 16.74 48.21 -15.16
CA PHE A 675 17.66 49.28 -15.53
C PHE A 675 16.98 50.23 -16.51
N VAL A 676 17.00 51.53 -16.21
CA VAL A 676 16.37 52.56 -17.03
C VAL A 676 17.37 53.59 -17.53
N GLY A 677 17.12 54.14 -18.72
CA GLY A 677 17.97 55.17 -19.33
C GLY A 677 19.28 54.63 -19.89
N ILE A 678 19.27 53.37 -20.36
CA ILE A 678 20.39 52.80 -21.11
C ILE A 678 20.46 53.53 -22.45
N ALA A 679 21.63 54.02 -22.84
CA ALA A 679 21.79 54.68 -24.15
C ALA A 679 21.68 53.65 -25.28
N GLU A 680 21.11 54.02 -26.43
CA GLU A 680 21.11 53.17 -27.64
C GLU A 680 22.50 52.92 -28.22
N THR A 681 23.54 53.60 -27.72
CA THR A 681 24.93 53.40 -28.13
C THR A 681 25.84 53.12 -26.92
N GLY A 682 26.81 52.23 -27.13
CA GLY A 682 27.88 51.95 -26.18
C GLY A 682 27.50 50.97 -25.05
N ARG A 683 28.54 50.37 -24.46
CA ARG A 683 28.39 49.31 -23.46
C ARG A 683 28.02 49.86 -22.08
N SER A 684 27.06 49.22 -21.41
CA SER A 684 26.59 49.53 -20.05
C SER A 684 26.79 48.35 -19.11
N VAL A 685 27.37 48.59 -17.93
CA VAL A 685 27.49 47.55 -16.88
C VAL A 685 26.17 47.45 -16.12
N LEU A 686 25.61 46.25 -16.06
CA LEU A 686 24.40 45.91 -15.33
C LEU A 686 24.78 45.14 -14.06
N ALA A 687 24.49 45.74 -12.90
CA ALA A 687 24.83 45.17 -11.59
C ALA A 687 23.70 44.25 -11.09
N VAL A 688 23.46 43.16 -11.82
CA VAL A 688 22.30 42.28 -11.59
C VAL A 688 22.34 41.55 -10.25
N GLY A 689 23.52 41.15 -9.77
CA GLY A 689 23.63 40.45 -8.47
C GLY A 689 23.58 41.32 -7.22
N ALA A 690 23.14 42.59 -7.30
CA ALA A 690 23.25 43.54 -6.19
C ALA A 690 22.12 43.44 -5.15
N ASN A 691 20.97 42.93 -5.57
CA ASN A 691 19.76 42.68 -4.77
C ASN A 691 19.57 41.18 -4.45
N ASP A 692 20.46 40.33 -4.92
CA ASP A 692 20.46 38.90 -4.64
C ASP A 692 21.07 38.62 -3.26
N SER A 693 20.61 37.56 -2.61
CA SER A 693 21.03 37.21 -1.26
C SER A 693 21.09 35.71 -1.05
N ASP A 694 21.94 35.32 -0.12
CA ASP A 694 22.07 33.95 0.36
C ASP A 694 22.01 33.97 1.89
N ILE A 695 21.23 33.07 2.49
CA ILE A 695 20.99 33.09 3.93
C ILE A 695 22.17 32.50 4.72
N ASP A 696 22.91 31.57 4.11
CA ASP A 696 24.18 31.03 4.62
C ASP A 696 25.33 32.03 4.49
N GLY A 697 25.12 33.11 3.74
CA GLY A 697 26.11 34.16 3.50
C GLY A 697 27.14 33.76 2.44
N ASP A 698 26.81 32.79 1.60
CA ASP A 698 27.68 32.34 0.51
C ASP A 698 27.91 33.42 -0.55
N ALA A 699 29.07 33.35 -1.19
CA ALA A 699 29.47 34.32 -2.19
C ALA A 699 28.81 34.00 -3.54
N LEU A 700 27.81 34.80 -3.91
CA LEU A 700 27.06 34.60 -5.15
C LEU A 700 27.84 34.92 -6.42
N GLN A 701 27.67 34.07 -7.44
CA GLN A 701 28.28 34.23 -8.76
C GLN A 701 27.26 34.05 -9.87
N ILE A 702 27.32 34.90 -10.89
CA ILE A 702 26.52 34.72 -12.12
C ILE A 702 27.17 33.62 -12.95
N VAL A 703 26.46 32.51 -13.14
CA VAL A 703 26.98 31.31 -13.83
C VAL A 703 26.41 31.13 -15.23
N GLN A 704 25.27 31.73 -15.52
CA GLN A 704 24.61 31.63 -16.83
C GLN A 704 23.80 32.89 -17.14
N TRP A 705 23.66 33.22 -18.42
CA TRP A 705 22.74 34.24 -18.91
C TRP A 705 22.26 33.89 -20.32
N SER A 706 21.06 34.34 -20.66
CA SER A 706 20.55 34.26 -22.03
C SER A 706 21.00 35.47 -22.85
N ALA A 707 21.15 35.30 -24.16
CA ALA A 707 21.26 36.45 -25.04
C ALA A 707 19.91 37.21 -25.04
N PRO A 708 19.91 38.55 -24.99
CA PRO A 708 18.71 39.33 -25.26
C PRO A 708 18.31 39.22 -26.73
N VAL A 709 17.04 39.53 -27.04
CA VAL A 709 16.53 39.53 -28.43
C VAL A 709 17.17 40.64 -29.28
N GLU A 710 17.54 41.76 -28.66
CA GLU A 710 18.20 42.91 -29.28
C GLU A 710 19.37 43.35 -28.39
N GLY A 711 20.52 43.65 -28.99
CA GLY A 711 21.79 43.87 -28.31
C GLY A 711 22.48 42.56 -27.93
N SER A 712 23.51 42.65 -27.09
CA SER A 712 24.26 41.50 -26.60
C SER A 712 24.65 41.66 -25.12
N VAL A 713 24.80 40.53 -24.43
CA VAL A 713 25.27 40.50 -23.05
C VAL A 713 26.55 39.67 -22.95
N GLU A 714 27.57 40.25 -22.35
CA GLU A 714 28.82 39.57 -22.02
C GLU A 714 29.14 39.71 -20.53
N VAL A 715 30.02 38.83 -20.03
CA VAL A 715 30.56 38.96 -18.68
C VAL A 715 31.72 39.95 -18.67
N GLY A 716 31.66 40.92 -17.75
CA GLY A 716 32.74 41.84 -17.47
C GLY A 716 33.84 41.23 -16.58
N PRO A 717 34.99 41.89 -16.44
CA PRO A 717 36.13 41.40 -15.65
C PRO A 717 35.84 41.18 -14.16
N SER A 718 34.78 41.78 -13.64
CA SER A 718 34.31 41.68 -12.25
C SER A 718 33.19 40.65 -12.04
N GLY A 719 32.82 39.88 -13.07
CA GLY A 719 31.69 38.95 -13.01
C GLY A 719 30.31 39.62 -13.15
N THR A 720 30.26 40.93 -13.40
CA THR A 720 29.02 41.67 -13.71
C THR A 720 28.65 41.50 -15.18
N LEU A 721 27.36 41.59 -15.52
CA LEU A 721 26.92 41.56 -16.92
C LEU A 721 27.10 42.93 -17.57
N ILE A 722 27.53 42.93 -18.83
CA ILE A 722 27.69 44.12 -19.67
C ILE A 722 26.71 43.97 -20.83
N PHE A 723 25.76 44.89 -20.92
CA PHE A 723 24.85 44.99 -22.04
C PHE A 723 25.42 45.95 -23.09
N ASP A 724 25.52 45.48 -24.33
CA ASP A 724 25.87 46.28 -25.50
C ASP A 724 24.66 46.35 -26.45
N PRO A 725 24.03 47.52 -26.61
CA PRO A 725 22.97 47.73 -27.59
C PRO A 725 23.40 47.45 -29.04
N GLY A 726 24.70 47.54 -29.34
CA GLY A 726 25.21 47.40 -30.70
C GLY A 726 24.57 48.43 -31.65
N ASP A 727 24.09 47.97 -32.80
CA ASP A 727 23.35 48.77 -33.77
C ASP A 727 21.83 48.45 -33.72
N ASP A 728 21.36 47.60 -32.80
CA ASP A 728 20.01 47.01 -32.82
C ASP A 728 18.91 48.02 -32.43
N PHE A 729 19.30 49.10 -31.75
CA PHE A 729 18.36 50.13 -31.26
C PHE A 729 18.43 51.46 -32.03
N GLU A 730 19.26 51.57 -33.07
CA GLU A 730 19.51 52.80 -33.84
C GLU A 730 18.26 53.33 -34.59
N ALA A 731 17.17 52.55 -34.63
CA ALA A 731 15.88 52.95 -35.16
C ALA A 731 15.07 53.83 -34.17
N LEU A 732 15.48 53.94 -32.90
CA LEU A 732 14.78 54.74 -31.91
C LEU A 732 15.01 56.24 -32.15
N SER A 733 13.90 56.97 -32.30
CA SER A 733 13.94 58.43 -32.36
C SER A 733 14.28 59.04 -30.99
N GLU A 734 14.75 60.29 -30.98
CA GLU A 734 15.05 61.01 -29.73
C GLU A 734 13.84 60.98 -28.77
N GLY A 735 14.04 60.41 -27.58
CA GLY A 735 13.00 60.29 -26.55
C GLY A 735 12.08 59.06 -26.70
N GLN A 736 12.26 58.23 -27.72
CA GLN A 736 11.67 56.88 -27.76
C GLN A 736 12.49 55.92 -26.91
N THR A 737 11.82 54.88 -26.40
CA THR A 737 12.46 53.83 -25.62
C THR A 737 12.02 52.46 -26.12
N ALA A 738 12.94 51.51 -26.15
CA ALA A 738 12.65 50.08 -26.26
C ALA A 738 13.02 49.39 -24.95
N THR A 739 12.40 48.24 -24.68
CA THR A 739 12.72 47.41 -23.52
C THR A 739 13.21 46.08 -24.01
N VAL A 740 14.33 45.63 -23.49
CA VAL A 740 14.88 44.31 -23.75
C VAL A 740 15.12 43.59 -22.43
N SER A 741 14.86 42.29 -22.40
CA SER A 741 15.04 41.47 -21.22
C SER A 741 15.88 40.25 -21.55
N PHE A 742 16.64 39.79 -20.56
CA PHE A 742 17.35 38.53 -20.60
C PHE A 742 17.37 37.93 -19.19
N ASN A 743 17.47 36.61 -19.11
CA ASN A 743 17.56 35.90 -17.84
C ASN A 743 19.02 35.72 -17.44
N TYR A 744 19.31 35.75 -16.15
CA TYR A 744 20.58 35.37 -15.60
C TYR A 744 20.38 34.41 -14.42
N THR A 745 21.35 33.53 -14.20
CA THR A 745 21.32 32.54 -13.13
C THR A 745 22.49 32.81 -12.19
N VAL A 746 22.19 32.95 -10.90
CA VAL A 746 23.18 33.02 -9.83
C VAL A 746 23.36 31.65 -9.19
N SER A 747 24.56 31.39 -8.71
CA SER A 747 24.90 30.21 -7.92
C SER A 747 25.64 30.62 -6.65
N ASP A 748 25.36 29.89 -5.57
CA ASP A 748 26.09 29.94 -4.30
C ASP A 748 27.47 29.26 -4.33
N GLY A 749 27.74 28.44 -5.37
CA GLY A 749 28.95 27.65 -5.49
C GLY A 749 28.94 26.31 -4.71
N HIS A 750 27.85 25.98 -4.03
CA HIS A 750 27.62 24.76 -3.26
C HIS A 750 26.49 23.89 -3.81
N GLY A 751 25.83 24.34 -4.88
CA GLY A 751 24.90 23.54 -5.68
C GLY A 751 23.52 24.17 -5.82
N GLY A 752 23.22 25.22 -5.06
CA GLY A 752 22.05 26.05 -5.26
C GLY A 752 22.22 27.02 -6.43
N THR A 753 21.16 27.18 -7.20
CA THR A 753 21.08 28.16 -8.29
C THR A 753 19.68 28.72 -8.37
N GLU A 754 19.56 30.01 -8.67
CA GLU A 754 18.27 30.68 -8.88
C GLU A 754 18.35 31.60 -10.10
N THR A 755 17.23 31.78 -10.80
CA THR A 755 17.19 32.58 -12.04
C THR A 755 16.31 33.80 -11.87
N ALA A 756 16.84 34.96 -12.26
CA ALA A 756 16.11 36.22 -12.29
C ALA A 756 16.17 36.87 -13.68
N THR A 757 15.28 37.83 -13.91
CA THR A 757 15.19 38.57 -15.16
C THR A 757 15.83 39.95 -15.00
N ALA A 758 16.75 40.29 -15.90
CA ALA A 758 17.23 41.65 -16.04
C ALA A 758 16.50 42.33 -17.20
N THR A 759 15.86 43.46 -16.92
CA THR A 759 15.16 44.28 -17.91
C THR A 759 15.90 45.60 -18.11
N ALA A 760 16.24 45.93 -19.36
CA ALA A 760 16.92 47.15 -19.75
C ALA A 760 16.04 48.00 -20.65
N GLN A 761 15.73 49.23 -20.24
CA GLN A 761 15.05 50.22 -21.06
C GLN A 761 16.08 51.10 -21.79
N VAL A 762 16.22 50.87 -23.10
CA VAL A 762 17.12 51.56 -24.03
C VAL A 762 16.44 52.80 -24.58
N GLN A 763 17.13 53.93 -24.64
CA GLN A 763 16.62 55.24 -25.08
C GLN A 763 17.33 55.75 -26.34
N GLY A 764 16.53 56.17 -27.32
CA GLY A 764 17.01 56.64 -28.62
C GLY A 764 17.46 58.10 -28.70
N SER A 765 18.32 58.39 -29.68
CA SER A 765 18.96 59.68 -29.97
C SER A 765 18.65 60.26 -31.36
N GLY A 766 18.08 59.46 -32.30
CA GLY A 766 17.23 59.87 -33.42
C GLY A 766 17.84 60.33 -34.77
N THR A 767 18.39 59.43 -35.60
CA THR A 767 19.04 59.81 -36.88
C THR A 767 18.83 58.93 -38.15
N PHE A 768 17.64 58.71 -38.78
CA PHE A 768 17.52 58.41 -40.26
C PHE A 768 16.10 58.37 -40.95
N THR A 769 16.00 58.43 -42.32
CA THR A 769 14.76 58.40 -43.21
C THR A 769 14.95 57.88 -44.70
N ALA A 770 14.15 56.91 -45.28
CA ALA A 770 13.86 56.63 -46.76
C ALA A 770 12.86 55.43 -47.12
N PRO A 771 12.25 55.25 -48.37
CA PRO A 771 11.03 54.39 -48.72
C PRO A 771 11.10 53.18 -49.79
N HIS A 772 9.99 52.38 -49.99
CA HIS A 772 9.74 50.98 -50.60
C HIS A 772 9.48 50.72 -52.15
N ALA A 773 9.40 49.44 -52.66
CA ALA A 773 9.14 48.97 -54.07
C ALA A 773 8.19 47.70 -54.28
N GLN A 774 7.35 47.62 -55.34
CA GLN A 774 6.22 46.62 -55.51
C GLN A 774 6.14 45.84 -56.87
N ASP A 775 5.67 44.56 -56.90
CA ASP A 775 5.45 43.65 -58.09
C ASP A 775 4.16 42.74 -58.02
N ILE A 776 3.57 42.26 -59.15
CA ILE A 776 2.19 41.63 -59.21
C ILE A 776 2.01 40.46 -60.23
N ALA A 777 1.26 39.39 -59.89
CA ALA A 777 0.70 38.36 -60.81
C ALA A 777 -0.81 38.06 -60.60
N ASN A 778 -1.48 37.48 -61.61
CA ASN A 778 -2.94 37.22 -61.61
C ASN A 778 -3.30 35.82 -62.21
N GLY A 779 -4.41 35.22 -61.76
CA GLY A 779 -5.01 33.95 -62.23
C GLY A 779 -6.56 33.91 -62.09
N VAL A 780 -7.21 32.77 -62.41
CA VAL A 780 -8.68 32.59 -62.35
C VAL A 780 -9.04 31.25 -61.69
N LEU A 781 -10.08 31.23 -60.85
CA LEU A 781 -10.69 30.04 -60.24
C LEU A 781 -11.57 29.27 -61.23
N ALA A 782 -11.50 27.93 -61.23
CA ALA A 782 -12.40 27.10 -62.04
C ALA A 782 -13.86 27.15 -61.53
N PHE A 783 -14.05 27.31 -60.21
CA PHE A 783 -15.34 27.62 -59.60
C PHE A 783 -15.75 29.08 -59.90
N ASN A 784 -16.83 29.26 -60.66
CA ASN A 784 -17.47 30.55 -60.98
C ASN A 784 -16.59 31.60 -61.71
N ASP A 785 -15.48 31.20 -62.36
CA ASP A 785 -14.60 32.06 -63.18
C ASP A 785 -14.11 33.35 -62.46
N GLN A 786 -13.91 33.28 -61.14
CA GLN A 786 -13.53 34.46 -60.36
C GLN A 786 -12.03 34.80 -60.47
N PRO A 787 -11.66 36.10 -60.57
CA PRO A 787 -10.27 36.51 -60.66
C PRO A 787 -9.55 36.40 -59.31
N VAL A 788 -8.29 35.97 -59.36
CA VAL A 788 -7.38 35.91 -58.21
C VAL A 788 -6.12 36.70 -58.51
N SER A 789 -5.64 37.46 -57.54
CA SER A 789 -4.40 38.24 -57.66
C SER A 789 -3.44 37.94 -56.51
N LEU A 790 -2.14 37.92 -56.83
CA LEU A 790 -1.04 37.78 -55.90
C LEU A 790 -0.12 39.00 -56.09
N THR A 791 0.00 39.83 -55.06
CA THR A 791 0.86 41.03 -55.05
C THR A 791 1.94 40.92 -53.99
N LEU A 792 3.14 41.39 -54.31
CA LEU A 792 4.29 41.44 -53.41
C LEU A 792 4.80 42.90 -53.31
N ASP A 793 4.89 43.44 -52.10
CA ASP A 793 5.54 44.73 -51.82
C ASP A 793 6.77 44.51 -50.94
N ALA A 794 7.94 44.99 -51.39
CA ALA A 794 9.23 44.78 -50.75
C ALA A 794 9.99 46.11 -50.55
N PRO A 795 10.73 46.30 -49.45
CA PRO A 795 11.55 47.51 -49.28
C PRO A 795 12.65 47.65 -50.35
N SER A 796 12.98 48.89 -50.71
CA SER A 796 14.11 49.21 -51.60
C SER A 796 15.46 48.93 -50.93
N GLN A 797 16.45 48.55 -51.75
CA GLN A 797 17.74 47.89 -51.48
C GLN A 797 18.72 48.44 -50.41
N THR A 798 18.36 49.31 -49.47
CA THR A 798 19.37 49.87 -48.53
C THR A 798 18.95 50.03 -47.05
N THR A 799 17.94 49.31 -46.55
CA THR A 799 17.63 49.23 -45.10
C THR A 799 17.03 47.87 -44.67
N THR A 800 17.56 47.34 -43.55
CA THR A 800 17.11 46.28 -42.62
C THR A 800 17.07 44.80 -43.06
N ALA A 801 17.61 43.92 -42.20
CA ALA A 801 17.55 42.46 -42.28
C ALA A 801 16.14 41.89 -42.04
N THR A 802 15.22 42.71 -41.54
CA THR A 802 13.79 42.45 -41.39
C THR A 802 13.01 43.44 -42.25
N ALA A 803 12.99 43.13 -43.53
CA ALA A 803 12.09 43.71 -44.49
C ALA A 803 10.82 42.84 -44.50
N ASN A 804 9.74 43.31 -43.89
CA ASN A 804 8.45 42.66 -43.92
C ASN A 804 7.95 42.63 -45.36
N ILE A 805 8.00 41.45 -45.98
CA ILE A 805 7.47 41.24 -47.33
C ILE A 805 5.95 41.12 -47.17
N ALA A 806 5.23 42.15 -47.60
CA ALA A 806 3.78 42.10 -47.62
C ALA A 806 3.34 41.31 -48.85
N MET A 807 2.85 40.10 -48.63
CA MET A 807 2.17 39.31 -49.65
C MET A 807 0.67 39.52 -49.50
N THR A 808 0.01 39.95 -50.57
CA THR A 808 -1.45 40.06 -50.62
C THR A 808 -2.02 39.08 -51.65
N ILE A 809 -2.87 38.15 -51.18
CA ILE A 809 -3.74 37.34 -52.04
C ILE A 809 -5.14 37.95 -52.01
N GLY A 810 -5.69 38.33 -53.15
CA GLY A 810 -7.06 38.84 -53.27
C GLY A 810 -7.95 37.87 -54.04
N LEU A 811 -9.00 37.37 -53.39
CA LEU A 811 -10.10 36.62 -54.02
C LEU A 811 -11.20 37.61 -54.45
N GLY A 812 -11.64 37.56 -55.71
CA GLY A 812 -12.73 38.41 -56.23
C GLY A 812 -14.11 38.16 -55.57
N PRO A 813 -15.14 38.98 -55.90
CA PRO A 813 -16.46 38.94 -55.26
C PRO A 813 -17.07 37.55 -55.28
N VAL A 814 -17.30 37.02 -54.08
CA VAL A 814 -17.98 35.74 -53.84
C VAL A 814 -19.45 35.84 -54.26
N ILE A 815 -19.82 35.21 -55.37
CA ILE A 815 -21.22 35.09 -55.81
C ILE A 815 -21.84 33.90 -55.06
N GLN A 816 -22.93 34.13 -54.30
CA GLN A 816 -23.65 33.07 -53.59
C GLN A 816 -24.23 32.02 -54.57
N PRO A 817 -24.24 30.71 -54.24
CA PRO A 817 -24.81 29.67 -55.10
C PRO A 817 -26.34 29.83 -55.20
N GLN A 818 -26.92 29.56 -56.37
CA GLN A 818 -28.37 29.52 -56.57
C GLN A 818 -28.97 28.27 -55.90
N MET A 819 -30.18 28.36 -55.35
CA MET A 819 -30.85 27.22 -54.70
C MET A 819 -32.12 26.82 -55.44
N ASN A 820 -32.32 25.51 -55.61
CA ASN A 820 -33.51 24.91 -56.20
C ASN A 820 -34.25 24.08 -55.14
N ILE A 821 -35.49 24.46 -54.83
CA ILE A 821 -36.33 23.75 -53.86
C ILE A 821 -37.51 23.11 -54.58
N LEU A 822 -37.63 21.79 -54.53
CA LEU A 822 -38.74 21.02 -55.09
C LEU A 822 -39.67 20.55 -53.97
N TYR A 823 -40.92 20.98 -53.97
CA TYR A 823 -41.99 20.45 -53.13
C TYR A 823 -42.77 19.40 -53.89
N VAL A 824 -42.58 18.15 -53.53
CA VAL A 824 -43.26 16.99 -54.11
C VAL A 824 -44.41 16.62 -53.18
N MET A 825 -45.64 16.91 -53.61
CA MET A 825 -46.80 16.88 -52.73
C MET A 825 -47.85 15.89 -53.21
N ASP A 826 -48.23 15.01 -52.28
CA ASP A 826 -49.34 14.08 -52.44
C ASP A 826 -50.67 14.82 -52.35
N ILE A 827 -51.34 14.93 -53.50
CA ILE A 827 -52.67 15.56 -53.62
C ILE A 827 -53.74 14.53 -54.00
N SER A 828 -53.49 13.25 -53.75
CA SER A 828 -54.42 12.15 -54.05
C SER A 828 -55.75 12.22 -53.27
N GLY A 829 -55.75 12.98 -52.16
CA GLY A 829 -56.88 13.11 -51.25
C GLY A 829 -56.94 12.03 -50.17
N SER A 830 -56.01 11.07 -50.14
CA SER A 830 -55.86 10.16 -49.00
C SER A 830 -55.44 10.91 -47.72
N THR A 831 -54.75 12.04 -47.89
CA THR A 831 -54.23 12.90 -46.83
C THR A 831 -55.25 13.92 -46.30
N ARG A 832 -56.51 13.86 -46.73
CA ARG A 832 -57.54 14.92 -46.55
C ARG A 832 -58.07 15.10 -45.12
N ASN A 833 -57.96 14.09 -44.25
CA ASN A 833 -58.49 14.14 -42.88
C ASN A 833 -57.42 13.82 -41.82
N GLU A 834 -56.15 14.01 -42.19
CA GLU A 834 -55.03 13.39 -41.48
C GLU A 834 -54.38 14.33 -40.43
N PHE A 835 -54.71 15.64 -40.41
CA PHE A 835 -54.22 16.55 -39.38
C PHE A 835 -55.13 16.61 -38.15
N ALA A 836 -54.57 16.34 -36.97
CA ALA A 836 -55.18 16.64 -35.67
C ALA A 836 -54.86 18.08 -35.24
N GLY A 837 -55.82 19.01 -35.32
CA GLY A 837 -55.57 20.42 -34.97
C GLY A 837 -56.76 21.37 -35.11
N THR A 838 -56.50 22.67 -35.01
CA THR A 838 -57.50 23.69 -35.37
C THR A 838 -57.58 23.72 -36.89
N PRO A 839 -58.77 23.62 -37.52
CA PRO A 839 -58.87 23.66 -38.97
C PRO A 839 -58.23 24.95 -39.51
N VAL A 840 -57.36 24.83 -40.52
CA VAL A 840 -56.77 25.99 -41.23
C VAL A 840 -57.77 26.65 -42.18
N GLY A 841 -58.92 25.98 -42.39
CA GLY A 841 -60.01 26.40 -43.28
C GLY A 841 -59.75 25.98 -44.72
N ASP A 842 -60.83 25.89 -45.50
CA ASP A 842 -60.78 25.59 -46.94
C ASP A 842 -60.18 26.76 -47.75
N LEU A 843 -58.85 26.84 -47.78
CA LEU A 843 -58.08 27.92 -48.44
C LEU A 843 -58.05 27.74 -49.97
N ASN A 844 -58.17 26.51 -50.47
CA ASN A 844 -58.21 26.20 -51.90
C ASN A 844 -59.65 26.13 -52.50
N GLN A 845 -60.68 26.24 -51.65
CA GLN A 845 -62.11 26.19 -51.99
C GLN A 845 -62.55 24.86 -52.63
N ASP A 846 -61.99 23.74 -52.19
CA ASP A 846 -62.35 22.39 -52.64
C ASP A 846 -63.41 21.70 -51.74
N GLY A 847 -63.81 22.36 -50.67
CA GLY A 847 -64.79 21.90 -49.69
C GLY A 847 -64.22 21.03 -48.58
N ALA A 848 -62.90 20.91 -48.44
CA ALA A 848 -62.22 20.33 -47.28
C ALA A 848 -61.57 21.43 -46.43
N ASP A 849 -61.74 21.41 -45.11
CA ASP A 849 -61.14 22.43 -44.23
C ASP A 849 -59.76 22.04 -43.66
N GLU A 850 -59.22 20.86 -44.01
CA GLU A 850 -58.06 20.21 -43.37
C GLU A 850 -57.18 19.37 -44.33
N SER A 851 -56.95 19.82 -45.57
CA SER A 851 -56.04 19.11 -46.50
C SER A 851 -54.56 19.54 -46.36
N ILE A 852 -53.62 18.70 -46.83
CA ILE A 852 -52.18 19.08 -46.98
C ILE A 852 -52.06 20.40 -47.73
N LEU A 853 -52.87 20.55 -48.77
CA LEU A 853 -52.81 21.70 -49.65
C LEU A 853 -53.20 22.99 -48.92
N ASP A 854 -54.18 22.95 -48.03
CA ASP A 854 -54.57 24.11 -47.23
C ASP A 854 -53.52 24.44 -46.15
N ALA A 855 -52.94 23.42 -45.50
CA ALA A 855 -51.86 23.62 -44.54
C ALA A 855 -50.59 24.19 -45.21
N GLU A 856 -50.25 23.73 -46.41
CA GLU A 856 -49.10 24.22 -47.17
C GLU A 856 -49.33 25.64 -47.70
N ILE A 857 -50.55 25.97 -48.15
CA ILE A 857 -50.92 27.34 -48.49
C ILE A 857 -50.71 28.26 -47.28
N ALA A 858 -51.09 27.84 -46.08
CA ALA A 858 -50.89 28.61 -44.85
C ALA A 858 -49.39 28.76 -44.51
N SER A 859 -48.59 27.70 -44.69
CA SER A 859 -47.15 27.72 -44.42
C SER A 859 -46.38 28.63 -45.37
N LEU A 860 -46.73 28.66 -46.66
CA LEU A 860 -45.98 29.39 -47.69
C LEU A 860 -46.18 30.92 -47.69
N ILE A 861 -47.16 31.45 -46.93
CA ILE A 861 -47.49 32.89 -46.87
C ILE A 861 -46.36 33.76 -46.27
N GLY A 862 -45.26 33.18 -45.79
CA GLY A 862 -44.08 33.92 -45.32
C GLY A 862 -42.73 33.38 -45.82
N LEU A 863 -42.69 32.60 -46.91
CA LEU A 863 -41.46 31.96 -47.40
C LEU A 863 -40.42 32.99 -47.88
N THR A 864 -40.83 34.02 -48.62
CA THR A 864 -39.93 35.08 -49.12
C THR A 864 -39.24 35.84 -47.99
N GLU A 865 -39.96 36.20 -46.92
CA GLU A 865 -39.38 36.91 -45.78
C GLU A 865 -38.42 36.03 -44.97
N ARG A 866 -38.64 34.72 -44.92
CA ARG A 866 -37.73 33.76 -44.27
C ARG A 866 -36.45 33.54 -45.07
N VAL A 867 -36.52 33.42 -46.40
CA VAL A 867 -35.32 33.37 -47.27
C VAL A 867 -34.46 34.63 -47.09
N ARG A 868 -35.09 35.80 -47.00
CA ARG A 868 -34.39 37.05 -46.68
C ARG A 868 -33.74 37.03 -45.30
N ALA A 869 -34.43 36.50 -44.28
CA ALA A 869 -33.90 36.40 -42.92
C ALA A 869 -32.69 35.46 -42.82
N LEU A 870 -32.54 34.49 -43.73
CA LEU A 870 -31.37 33.61 -43.85
C LEU A 870 -30.19 34.25 -44.60
N GLY A 871 -30.31 35.51 -45.03
CA GLY A 871 -29.24 36.24 -45.72
C GLY A 871 -29.11 35.90 -47.20
N LEU A 872 -30.07 35.18 -47.77
CA LEU A 872 -30.15 34.86 -49.19
C LEU A 872 -31.03 35.89 -49.90
N SER A 873 -30.69 36.20 -51.15
CA SER A 873 -31.58 36.97 -52.02
C SER A 873 -32.71 36.05 -52.53
N PRO A 874 -33.99 36.41 -52.36
CA PRO A 874 -35.10 35.61 -52.90
C PRO A 874 -35.09 35.48 -54.43
N ALA A 875 -34.30 36.30 -55.13
CA ALA A 875 -34.12 36.16 -56.57
C ALA A 875 -33.24 34.94 -56.93
N ASP A 876 -32.42 34.46 -55.99
CA ASP A 876 -31.46 33.37 -56.18
C ASP A 876 -32.01 32.02 -55.72
N VAL A 877 -33.29 31.98 -55.33
CA VAL A 877 -34.02 30.75 -54.96
C VAL A 877 -35.14 30.49 -55.95
N THR A 878 -35.12 29.31 -56.56
CA THR A 878 -36.24 28.79 -57.36
C THR A 878 -37.01 27.75 -56.56
N VAL A 879 -38.33 27.78 -56.66
CA VAL A 879 -39.23 26.82 -56.01
C VAL A 879 -40.05 26.13 -57.09
N THR A 880 -39.97 24.81 -57.16
CA THR A 880 -40.82 23.99 -58.02
C THR A 880 -41.82 23.23 -57.17
N ILE A 881 -43.07 23.19 -57.61
CA ILE A 881 -44.12 22.39 -56.97
C ILE A 881 -44.50 21.26 -57.93
N ILE A 882 -44.39 20.03 -57.45
CA ILE A 882 -44.68 18.79 -58.16
C ILE A 882 -45.88 18.12 -57.45
N PRO A 883 -47.11 18.42 -57.87
CA PRO A 883 -48.28 17.72 -57.37
C PRO A 883 -48.36 16.33 -58.02
N PHE A 884 -48.61 15.28 -57.24
CA PHE A 884 -48.85 13.95 -57.81
C PHE A 884 -50.15 13.31 -57.28
N ASN A 885 -50.91 12.76 -58.23
CA ASN A 885 -52.13 11.95 -58.07
C ASN A 885 -52.32 11.11 -59.34
N GLU A 886 -53.34 10.24 -59.43
CA GLU A 886 -53.51 9.35 -60.61
C GLU A 886 -53.78 10.05 -61.94
N ASN A 887 -54.12 11.35 -61.94
CA ASN A 887 -54.41 12.12 -63.13
C ASN A 887 -53.31 13.15 -63.47
N ALA A 888 -52.46 13.49 -62.51
CA ALA A 888 -51.29 14.33 -62.67
C ALA A 888 -50.17 13.48 -63.23
N ASN A 889 -49.76 13.76 -64.47
CA ASN A 889 -48.57 13.16 -65.05
C ASN A 889 -47.38 14.06 -64.71
N PRO A 890 -46.54 13.70 -63.73
CA PRO A 890 -45.49 14.60 -63.28
C PRO A 890 -44.36 14.71 -64.33
N ALA A 891 -44.37 13.88 -65.38
CA ALA A 891 -43.46 13.92 -66.54
C ALA A 891 -43.89 14.89 -67.68
N ASP A 892 -44.93 15.72 -67.50
CA ASP A 892 -45.32 16.72 -68.51
C ASP A 892 -44.56 18.04 -68.28
N PRO A 893 -43.62 18.46 -69.16
CA PRO A 893 -42.80 19.64 -68.93
C PRO A 893 -43.63 20.93 -69.06
N VAL A 894 -43.60 21.79 -68.04
CA VAL A 894 -44.26 23.10 -68.11
C VAL A 894 -43.45 24.07 -68.97
N GLU A 895 -43.92 24.31 -70.20
CA GLU A 895 -43.65 25.57 -70.90
C GLU A 895 -44.27 26.73 -70.12
N ALA A 896 -43.50 27.79 -69.89
CA ALA A 896 -43.97 28.98 -69.17
C ALA A 896 -45.23 29.57 -69.85
N GLY A 897 -46.40 29.40 -69.21
CA GLY A 897 -47.64 30.10 -69.59
C GLY A 897 -48.88 29.26 -69.94
N GLN A 898 -48.93 27.95 -69.67
CA GLN A 898 -50.19 27.19 -69.79
C GLN A 898 -50.93 27.00 -68.45
N THR A 899 -52.27 26.94 -68.51
CA THR A 899 -53.23 27.16 -67.42
C THR A 899 -54.05 25.92 -67.01
N ASP A 900 -53.62 24.70 -67.31
CA ASP A 900 -54.29 23.51 -66.74
C ASP A 900 -53.65 23.15 -65.40
N ALA A 901 -54.27 23.68 -64.34
CA ALA A 901 -53.73 23.74 -62.98
C ALA A 901 -53.56 22.40 -62.26
N ASN A 902 -54.08 21.27 -62.77
CA ASN A 902 -54.18 20.03 -62.02
C ASN A 902 -53.18 18.93 -62.41
N THR A 903 -52.26 19.16 -63.36
CA THR A 903 -51.48 18.06 -63.94
C THR A 903 -50.00 18.30 -64.21
N ALA A 904 -49.42 19.49 -63.95
CA ALA A 904 -48.02 19.77 -64.36
C ALA A 904 -47.18 20.46 -63.28
N ALA A 905 -45.87 20.15 -63.24
CA ALA A 905 -44.90 20.71 -62.29
C ALA A 905 -44.54 22.16 -62.61
N VAL A 906 -44.82 23.10 -61.71
CA VAL A 906 -44.62 24.55 -61.97
C VAL A 906 -43.46 25.10 -61.16
N THR A 907 -42.59 25.87 -61.81
CA THR A 907 -41.45 26.55 -61.15
C THR A 907 -41.67 28.05 -61.05
N PHE A 908 -41.36 28.57 -59.88
CA PHE A 908 -41.50 29.96 -59.51
C PHE A 908 -40.13 30.49 -59.09
N SER A 909 -39.83 31.75 -59.45
CA SER A 909 -38.77 32.51 -58.79
C SER A 909 -39.38 33.21 -57.58
N LEU A 910 -38.77 33.08 -56.40
CA LEU A 910 -39.32 33.63 -55.16
C LEU A 910 -39.39 35.16 -55.19
N GLY A 911 -38.40 35.84 -55.77
CA GLY A 911 -38.49 37.23 -56.23
C GLY A 911 -39.20 38.21 -55.28
N ALA A 912 -39.89 39.23 -55.83
CA ALA A 912 -40.65 40.20 -55.01
C ALA A 912 -42.13 39.79 -54.79
N ASN A 913 -42.66 38.89 -55.62
CA ASN A 913 -44.08 38.49 -55.63
C ASN A 913 -44.25 36.95 -55.72
N GLY A 914 -43.21 36.16 -55.45
CA GLY A 914 -43.21 34.71 -55.65
C GLY A 914 -44.18 33.99 -54.72
N ASP A 915 -44.19 34.33 -53.43
CA ASP A 915 -45.12 33.75 -52.44
C ASP A 915 -46.57 33.87 -52.91
N GLN A 916 -47.00 35.06 -53.33
CA GLN A 916 -48.36 35.27 -53.82
C GLN A 916 -48.68 34.44 -55.08
N THR A 917 -47.69 34.22 -55.94
CA THR A 917 -47.86 33.45 -57.18
C THR A 917 -47.97 31.96 -56.88
N ILE A 918 -47.13 31.46 -55.96
CA ILE A 918 -47.15 30.09 -55.45
C ILE A 918 -48.49 29.82 -54.74
N THR A 919 -48.90 30.68 -53.81
CA THR A 919 -50.19 30.57 -53.11
C THR A 919 -51.36 30.54 -54.09
N ASN A 920 -51.36 31.40 -55.12
CA ASN A 920 -52.39 31.38 -56.14
C ASN A 920 -52.41 30.05 -56.90
N PHE A 921 -51.24 29.49 -57.27
CA PHE A 921 -51.18 28.20 -57.94
C PHE A 921 -51.70 27.06 -57.05
N LEU A 922 -51.26 27.00 -55.79
CA LEU A 922 -51.72 25.97 -54.87
C LEU A 922 -53.23 26.01 -54.64
N SER A 923 -53.84 27.20 -54.58
CA SER A 923 -55.29 27.35 -54.47
C SER A 923 -56.08 26.76 -55.66
N THR A 924 -55.42 26.54 -56.80
CA THR A 924 -56.05 25.97 -58.00
C THR A 924 -55.97 24.45 -58.08
N LEU A 925 -55.12 23.80 -57.26
CA LEU A 925 -55.01 22.35 -57.21
C LEU A 925 -56.28 21.73 -56.59
N ARG A 926 -56.60 20.49 -56.98
CA ARG A 926 -57.79 19.75 -56.50
C ARG A 926 -57.42 18.32 -56.11
N ALA A 927 -57.95 17.84 -54.99
CA ALA A 927 -57.67 16.51 -54.48
C ALA A 927 -58.35 15.39 -55.29
N GLY A 928 -57.61 14.33 -55.64
CA GLY A 928 -58.19 13.09 -56.16
C GLY A 928 -57.21 12.15 -56.88
N GLY A 929 -57.18 10.88 -56.49
CA GLY A 929 -56.58 9.77 -57.23
C GLY A 929 -55.76 8.79 -56.40
N GLY A 930 -55.04 7.86 -57.03
CA GLY A 930 -53.96 7.05 -56.44
C GLY A 930 -52.57 7.73 -56.43
N THR A 931 -51.60 7.10 -55.76
CA THR A 931 -50.26 7.64 -55.43
C THR A 931 -49.14 6.75 -56.01
N SER A 932 -48.32 7.28 -56.93
CA SER A 932 -47.12 6.62 -57.48
C SER A 932 -45.88 7.41 -57.07
N PHE A 933 -45.04 6.82 -56.22
CA PHE A 933 -43.82 7.46 -55.73
C PHE A 933 -42.71 7.46 -56.78
N GLU A 934 -42.63 6.40 -57.60
CA GLU A 934 -41.70 6.29 -58.72
C GLU A 934 -41.88 7.46 -59.71
N ASP A 935 -43.13 7.71 -60.14
CA ASP A 935 -43.43 8.79 -61.08
C ASP A 935 -43.10 10.19 -60.49
N ALA A 936 -43.40 10.39 -59.20
CA ALA A 936 -43.15 11.66 -58.52
C ALA A 936 -41.65 11.97 -58.37
N LEU A 937 -40.83 10.95 -58.06
CA LEU A 937 -39.38 11.09 -57.97
C LEU A 937 -38.75 11.24 -59.37
N GLN A 938 -39.25 10.50 -60.36
CA GLN A 938 -38.79 10.63 -61.75
C GLN A 938 -39.01 12.05 -62.31
N ALA A 939 -40.15 12.67 -62.02
CA ALA A 939 -40.39 14.06 -62.39
C ALA A 939 -39.45 15.06 -61.68
N SER A 940 -39.06 14.74 -60.45
CA SER A 940 -38.08 15.54 -59.73
C SER A 940 -36.72 15.49 -60.43
N ILE A 941 -36.31 14.32 -60.94
CA ILE A 941 -35.09 14.15 -61.73
C ILE A 941 -35.15 15.00 -63.00
N GLU A 942 -36.22 14.86 -63.78
CA GLU A 942 -36.38 15.59 -65.04
C GLU A 942 -36.37 17.10 -64.82
N ARG A 943 -36.90 17.57 -63.69
CA ARG A 943 -36.84 18.99 -63.36
C ARG A 943 -35.42 19.44 -63.00
N LEU A 944 -34.74 18.69 -62.15
CA LEU A 944 -33.38 19.04 -61.75
C LEU A 944 -32.40 18.98 -62.93
N GLN A 945 -32.59 18.09 -63.91
CA GLN A 945 -31.82 18.12 -65.16
C GLN A 945 -31.84 19.48 -65.89
N VAL A 946 -32.87 20.31 -65.68
CA VAL A 946 -32.97 21.65 -66.27
C VAL A 946 -32.47 22.74 -65.32
N LEU A 947 -32.67 22.58 -64.01
CA LEU A 947 -32.38 23.60 -63.00
C LEU A 947 -30.97 23.51 -62.40
N ASP A 948 -30.39 22.32 -62.38
CA ASP A 948 -29.07 22.01 -61.83
C ASP A 948 -28.02 22.13 -62.95
N GLN A 949 -27.38 23.29 -63.07
CA GLN A 949 -26.37 23.57 -64.10
C GLN A 949 -24.93 23.38 -63.60
N GLY A 950 -24.78 23.04 -62.31
CA GLY A 950 -23.52 22.75 -61.64
C GLY A 950 -23.16 23.85 -60.64
N GLY A 951 -23.29 23.54 -59.35
CA GLY A 951 -22.96 24.46 -58.24
C GLY A 951 -24.16 24.98 -57.47
N GLU A 952 -25.39 24.65 -57.90
CA GLU A 952 -26.62 24.93 -57.18
C GLU A 952 -26.89 23.94 -56.03
N GLN A 953 -27.66 24.35 -55.02
CA GLN A 953 -28.16 23.43 -54.00
C GLN A 953 -29.55 22.92 -54.36
N ASN A 954 -29.70 21.61 -54.45
CA ASN A 954 -30.97 20.96 -54.80
C ASN A 954 -31.59 20.32 -53.55
N LEU A 955 -32.76 20.83 -53.14
CA LEU A 955 -33.51 20.36 -51.98
C LEU A 955 -34.88 19.84 -52.44
N ILE A 956 -35.29 18.69 -51.91
CA ILE A 956 -36.57 18.06 -52.21
C ILE A 956 -37.31 17.77 -50.91
N TYR A 957 -38.52 18.32 -50.79
CA TYR A 957 -39.44 17.99 -49.70
C TYR A 957 -40.54 17.08 -50.25
N PHE A 958 -40.64 15.87 -49.70
CA PHE A 958 -41.59 14.86 -50.14
C PHE A 958 -42.69 14.69 -49.09
N LEU A 959 -43.89 15.21 -49.35
CA LEU A 959 -45.01 15.22 -48.40
C LEU A 959 -46.05 14.16 -48.81
N SER A 960 -46.29 13.16 -47.95
CA SER A 960 -47.27 12.08 -48.22
C SER A 960 -47.69 11.37 -46.93
N ASP A 961 -48.80 10.61 -46.97
CA ASP A 961 -49.20 9.66 -45.93
C ASP A 961 -48.42 8.33 -45.99
N GLY A 962 -47.52 8.16 -46.97
CA GLY A 962 -46.73 6.94 -47.11
C GLY A 962 -47.47 5.77 -47.76
N ASN A 963 -48.61 6.01 -48.44
CA ASN A 963 -49.42 4.97 -49.10
C ASN A 963 -49.20 4.88 -50.63
N GLY A 964 -48.00 5.18 -51.12
CA GLY A 964 -47.65 5.12 -52.55
C GLY A 964 -47.26 3.74 -53.07
N THR A 965 -47.26 3.61 -54.40
CA THR A 965 -46.79 2.44 -55.15
C THR A 965 -45.59 2.80 -56.04
N GLY A 966 -44.84 1.81 -56.53
CA GLY A 966 -43.66 2.01 -57.40
C GLY A 966 -42.34 1.53 -56.80
N SER A 967 -41.35 1.26 -57.65
CA SER A 967 -39.96 0.99 -57.23
C SER A 967 -39.20 2.31 -57.17
N LEU A 968 -38.35 2.52 -56.15
CA LEU A 968 -37.80 3.84 -55.86
C LEU A 968 -36.27 3.91 -55.95
N ALA A 969 -35.60 2.76 -56.06
CA ALA A 969 -34.16 2.68 -55.87
C ALA A 969 -33.37 3.44 -56.94
N ASP A 970 -33.78 3.32 -58.21
CA ASP A 970 -33.06 3.90 -59.35
C ASP A 970 -33.24 5.43 -59.37
N GLU A 971 -34.46 5.90 -59.06
CA GLU A 971 -34.79 7.32 -59.01
C GLU A 971 -34.08 8.02 -57.84
N LEU A 972 -34.08 7.39 -56.66
CA LEU A 972 -33.36 7.91 -55.50
C LEU A 972 -31.85 7.91 -55.73
N GLU A 973 -31.28 6.87 -56.32
CA GLU A 973 -29.85 6.87 -56.67
C GLU A 973 -29.53 8.03 -57.63
N THR A 974 -30.37 8.27 -58.63
CA THR A 974 -30.15 9.37 -59.58
C THR A 974 -30.25 10.73 -58.91
N LEU A 975 -31.30 11.00 -58.12
CA LEU A 975 -31.47 12.27 -57.41
C LEU A 975 -30.30 12.56 -56.46
N THR A 976 -29.85 11.56 -55.72
CA THR A 976 -28.84 11.73 -54.67
C THR A 976 -27.41 11.72 -55.18
N SER A 977 -27.10 10.93 -56.22
CA SER A 977 -25.73 10.81 -56.74
C SER A 977 -25.44 11.77 -57.90
N VAL A 978 -26.41 12.00 -58.79
CA VAL A 978 -26.23 12.84 -59.99
C VAL A 978 -26.52 14.30 -59.67
N HIS A 979 -27.67 14.56 -59.06
CA HIS A 979 -28.12 15.94 -58.75
C HIS A 979 -27.75 16.41 -57.35
N GLN A 980 -27.06 15.54 -56.58
CA GLN A 980 -26.68 15.80 -55.18
C GLN A 980 -27.86 16.30 -54.32
N ALA A 981 -29.08 15.86 -54.66
CA ALA A 981 -30.29 16.37 -54.05
C ALA A 981 -30.44 15.83 -52.63
N ARG A 982 -30.76 16.72 -51.69
CA ARG A 982 -31.18 16.33 -50.33
C ARG A 982 -32.68 16.20 -50.31
N ILE A 983 -33.17 15.02 -49.91
CA ILE A 983 -34.56 14.61 -49.92
C ILE A 983 -35.00 14.37 -48.48
N THR A 984 -35.91 15.20 -48.00
CA THR A 984 -36.55 15.02 -46.69
C THR A 984 -37.99 14.59 -46.90
N ALA A 985 -38.36 13.42 -46.37
CA ALA A 985 -39.70 12.90 -46.49
C ALA A 985 -40.50 13.18 -45.21
N ILE A 986 -41.73 13.67 -45.35
CA ILE A 986 -42.58 14.08 -44.24
C ILE A 986 -43.87 13.27 -44.30
N GLY A 987 -44.10 12.51 -43.23
CA GLY A 987 -45.30 11.70 -43.04
C GLY A 987 -46.45 12.53 -42.50
N ILE A 988 -47.54 12.60 -43.25
CA ILE A 988 -48.71 13.39 -42.86
C ILE A 988 -49.76 12.53 -42.17
N GLY A 989 -50.09 12.91 -40.93
CA GLY A 989 -51.11 12.32 -40.09
C GLY A 989 -50.66 11.21 -39.16
N GLU A 990 -51.55 10.82 -38.25
CA GLU A 990 -51.25 9.75 -37.28
C GLU A 990 -51.03 8.40 -37.97
N ASP A 991 -51.71 8.17 -39.10
CA ASP A 991 -51.67 6.93 -39.88
C ASP A 991 -50.56 6.90 -40.95
N ALA A 992 -49.66 7.90 -40.97
CA ALA A 992 -48.57 7.96 -41.94
C ALA A 992 -47.63 6.74 -41.86
N ASN A 993 -47.36 6.11 -43.00
CA ASN A 993 -46.43 4.98 -43.09
C ASN A 993 -44.97 5.47 -43.23
N LEU A 994 -44.39 5.85 -42.10
CA LEU A 994 -43.00 6.33 -42.03
C LEU A 994 -42.00 5.30 -42.54
N ALA A 995 -42.28 4.00 -42.45
CA ALA A 995 -41.33 2.97 -42.91
C ALA A 995 -41.08 3.07 -44.42
N LEU A 996 -42.10 3.40 -45.22
CA LEU A 996 -41.93 3.61 -46.66
C LEU A 996 -41.31 4.97 -46.95
N LEU A 997 -41.69 6.01 -46.21
CA LEU A 997 -41.11 7.35 -46.38
C LEU A 997 -39.63 7.43 -45.97
N HIS A 998 -39.21 6.65 -44.96
CA HIS A 998 -37.80 6.47 -44.60
C HIS A 998 -36.97 5.87 -45.75
N THR A 999 -37.58 5.16 -46.70
CA THR A 999 -36.84 4.70 -47.89
C THR A 999 -36.61 5.81 -48.90
N ILE A 1000 -37.41 6.88 -48.89
CA ILE A 1000 -37.30 8.05 -49.77
C ILE A 1000 -36.38 9.11 -49.14
N ASP A 1001 -36.44 9.26 -47.82
CA ASP A 1001 -35.61 10.21 -47.08
C ASP A 1001 -34.12 9.85 -47.13
N ASN A 1002 -33.28 10.79 -47.57
CA ASN A 1002 -31.82 10.62 -47.57
C ASN A 1002 -31.12 11.55 -46.55
N THR A 1003 -31.88 12.28 -45.75
CA THR A 1003 -31.42 13.33 -44.84
C THR A 1003 -31.32 12.91 -43.38
N GLY A 1004 -31.69 11.67 -43.04
CA GLY A 1004 -31.52 11.11 -41.70
C GLY A 1004 -32.80 10.55 -41.07
N GLY A 1005 -33.92 10.63 -41.77
CA GLY A 1005 -35.15 9.90 -41.45
C GLY A 1005 -36.41 10.76 -41.53
N ALA A 1006 -37.50 10.15 -42.02
CA ALA A 1006 -38.78 10.80 -42.21
C ALA A 1006 -39.42 11.25 -40.89
N GLU A 1007 -39.98 12.46 -40.88
CA GLU A 1007 -40.64 13.05 -39.71
C GLU A 1007 -42.16 12.96 -39.83
N ARG A 1008 -42.86 12.63 -38.72
CA ARG A 1008 -44.32 12.59 -38.70
C ARG A 1008 -44.91 13.90 -38.22
N VAL A 1009 -45.78 14.48 -39.03
CA VAL A 1009 -46.52 15.69 -38.71
C VAL A 1009 -47.99 15.36 -38.50
N THR A 1010 -48.50 15.67 -37.30
CA THR A 1010 -49.89 15.39 -36.92
C THR A 1010 -50.74 16.64 -36.80
N SER A 1011 -50.20 17.85 -36.97
CA SER A 1011 -50.96 19.10 -36.95
C SER A 1011 -50.48 20.06 -38.04
N SER A 1012 -51.36 20.88 -38.59
CA SER A 1012 -51.02 21.83 -39.66
C SER A 1012 -49.92 22.83 -39.27
N ASP A 1013 -49.89 23.27 -38.00
CA ASP A 1013 -48.93 24.25 -37.49
C ASP A 1013 -47.50 23.70 -37.37
N GLN A 1014 -47.33 22.38 -37.51
CA GLN A 1014 -46.02 21.71 -37.54
C GLN A 1014 -45.42 21.66 -38.95
N LEU A 1015 -46.21 21.91 -40.01
CA LEU A 1015 -45.69 22.16 -41.35
C LEU A 1015 -45.14 23.59 -41.40
N ASP A 1016 -44.05 23.84 -40.68
CA ASP A 1016 -43.31 25.10 -40.80
C ASP A 1016 -42.24 24.92 -41.89
N ALA A 1017 -42.19 25.85 -42.84
CA ALA A 1017 -41.16 25.95 -43.88
C ALA A 1017 -39.73 26.20 -43.33
N SER A 1018 -39.51 26.01 -42.02
CA SER A 1018 -38.19 25.99 -41.34
C SER A 1018 -37.26 24.86 -41.80
N LEU A 1019 -37.70 24.05 -42.76
CA LEU A 1019 -36.93 22.96 -43.34
C LEU A 1019 -35.84 23.41 -44.30
N VAL A 1020 -35.81 24.67 -44.78
CA VAL A 1020 -34.65 25.20 -45.51
C VAL A 1020 -33.44 25.10 -44.58
N PRO A 1021 -32.49 24.18 -44.84
CA PRO A 1021 -31.33 24.04 -43.98
C PRO A 1021 -30.55 25.37 -43.96
N PRO A 1022 -29.82 25.68 -42.88
CA PRO A 1022 -28.95 26.84 -42.88
C PRO A 1022 -28.05 26.79 -44.13
N PRO A 1023 -27.80 27.93 -44.80
CA PRO A 1023 -27.02 27.94 -46.03
C PRO A 1023 -25.70 27.20 -45.81
N ILE A 1024 -25.31 26.31 -46.74
CA ILE A 1024 -23.92 25.87 -46.79
C ILE A 1024 -23.09 27.14 -46.92
N GLN A 1025 -22.21 27.38 -45.95
CA GLN A 1025 -21.39 28.58 -45.96
C GLN A 1025 -20.59 28.60 -47.25
N SER A 1026 -20.81 29.67 -48.00
CA SER A 1026 -20.05 29.99 -49.19
C SER A 1026 -18.55 29.94 -48.87
N GLY A 1027 -17.85 28.97 -49.46
CA GLY A 1027 -16.38 28.97 -49.57
C GLY A 1027 -15.64 29.19 -48.27
N ASP A 1028 -15.95 28.43 -47.22
CA ASP A 1028 -15.04 28.35 -46.08
C ASP A 1028 -13.73 27.76 -46.58
N VAL A 1029 -12.67 28.53 -46.50
CA VAL A 1029 -11.33 28.02 -46.77
C VAL A 1029 -10.99 27.07 -45.62
N VAL A 1030 -10.72 25.81 -45.97
CA VAL A 1030 -10.26 24.81 -45.00
C VAL A 1030 -8.77 24.93 -44.81
N ASP A 1031 -8.04 25.24 -45.88
CA ASP A 1031 -6.59 25.28 -45.84
C ASP A 1031 -6.01 26.29 -46.83
N VAL A 1032 -4.85 26.85 -46.47
CA VAL A 1032 -4.05 27.72 -47.32
C VAL A 1032 -2.58 27.38 -47.19
N ASP A 1033 -2.03 26.77 -48.22
CA ASP A 1033 -0.61 26.49 -48.29
C ASP A 1033 0.09 27.53 -49.17
N VAL A 1034 1.18 28.11 -48.66
CA VAL A 1034 2.03 29.01 -49.46
C VAL A 1034 3.38 28.35 -49.67
N PHE A 1035 3.83 28.29 -50.92
CA PHE A 1035 5.09 27.68 -51.30
C PHE A 1035 6.06 28.71 -51.86
N VAL A 1036 7.33 28.61 -51.48
CA VAL A 1036 8.44 29.35 -52.08
C VAL A 1036 9.40 28.35 -52.70
N ASN A 1037 9.63 28.46 -54.02
CA ASN A 1037 10.45 27.52 -54.79
C ASN A 1037 10.03 26.05 -54.63
N GLY A 1038 8.73 25.82 -54.40
CA GLY A 1038 8.16 24.49 -54.17
C GLY A 1038 8.31 23.95 -52.75
N ILE A 1039 8.78 24.75 -51.79
CA ILE A 1039 8.82 24.40 -50.36
C ILE A 1039 7.70 25.15 -49.63
N GLU A 1040 6.87 24.43 -48.89
CA GLU A 1040 5.76 24.98 -48.10
C GLU A 1040 6.26 25.83 -46.93
N LEU A 1041 5.59 26.96 -46.69
CA LEU A 1041 5.79 27.80 -45.52
C LEU A 1041 4.84 27.34 -44.40
N PRO A 1042 5.36 26.72 -43.33
CA PRO A 1042 4.53 26.12 -42.30
C PRO A 1042 3.85 27.18 -41.44
N GLY A 1043 2.63 26.87 -40.99
CA GLY A 1043 1.88 27.70 -40.04
C GLY A 1043 1.10 28.85 -40.67
N ILE A 1044 1.00 28.88 -42.00
CA ILE A 1044 -0.02 29.65 -42.69
C ILE A 1044 -1.23 28.74 -42.83
N GLY A 1045 -2.37 29.17 -42.30
CA GLY A 1045 -3.61 28.41 -42.33
C GLY A 1045 -4.81 29.28 -42.66
N ARG A 1046 -6.00 28.70 -42.64
CA ARG A 1046 -7.26 29.44 -42.88
C ARG A 1046 -7.47 30.60 -41.89
N GLU A 1047 -6.88 30.52 -40.70
CA GLU A 1047 -6.95 31.52 -39.64
C GLU A 1047 -6.25 32.83 -40.01
N ASP A 1048 -5.30 32.79 -40.95
CA ASP A 1048 -4.55 33.97 -41.39
C ASP A 1048 -5.31 34.76 -42.46
N LEU A 1049 -6.44 34.24 -42.95
CA LEU A 1049 -7.30 34.92 -43.89
C LEU A 1049 -8.15 35.98 -43.20
N ILE A 1050 -8.04 37.21 -43.71
CA ILE A 1050 -8.85 38.34 -43.27
C ILE A 1050 -10.06 38.46 -44.19
N SER A 1051 -11.26 38.36 -43.62
CA SER A 1051 -12.49 38.61 -44.37
C SER A 1051 -12.56 40.07 -44.82
N VAL A 1052 -12.80 40.29 -46.10
CA VAL A 1052 -12.97 41.61 -46.73
C VAL A 1052 -14.33 41.66 -47.45
N PRO A 1053 -14.89 42.85 -47.72
CA PRO A 1053 -16.26 42.98 -48.24
C PRO A 1053 -16.60 42.19 -49.52
N ASN A 1054 -15.60 41.70 -50.25
CA ASN A 1054 -15.75 40.93 -51.49
C ASN A 1054 -15.01 39.58 -51.46
N GLY A 1055 -14.59 39.03 -50.31
CA GLY A 1055 -13.88 37.75 -50.25
C GLY A 1055 -12.95 37.61 -49.05
N TYR A 1056 -11.83 36.89 -49.21
CA TYR A 1056 -10.76 36.81 -48.22
C TYR A 1056 -9.48 37.45 -48.77
N ALA A 1057 -8.74 38.09 -47.87
CA ALA A 1057 -7.40 38.61 -48.13
C ALA A 1057 -6.42 37.99 -47.14
N LEU A 1058 -5.34 37.42 -47.66
CA LEU A 1058 -4.20 37.03 -46.84
C LEU A 1058 -3.19 38.16 -46.91
N ASN A 1059 -2.91 38.83 -45.79
CA ASN A 1059 -1.80 39.77 -45.69
C ASN A 1059 -0.81 39.20 -44.68
N LEU A 1060 0.22 38.54 -45.20
CA LEU A 1060 1.24 37.96 -44.36
C LEU A 1060 2.42 38.91 -44.27
N ASP A 1061 2.84 39.09 -43.02
CA ASP A 1061 4.10 39.69 -42.67
C ASP A 1061 5.08 38.58 -42.32
N VAL A 1062 5.88 38.15 -43.30
CA VAL A 1062 6.74 36.98 -43.13
C VAL A 1062 8.12 37.40 -42.62
N GLY A 1063 8.23 37.58 -41.30
CA GLY A 1063 9.48 37.93 -40.60
C GLY A 1063 10.61 36.87 -40.66
N GLY A 1064 10.51 35.84 -41.50
CA GLY A 1064 11.42 34.68 -41.51
C GLY A 1064 11.83 34.13 -42.87
N LEU A 1065 11.50 34.80 -43.99
CA LEU A 1065 11.83 34.31 -45.34
C LEU A 1065 13.32 34.44 -45.74
N SER A 1066 14.18 34.89 -44.82
CA SER A 1066 15.61 35.15 -45.05
C SER A 1066 16.44 33.92 -45.47
N ARG A 1067 15.89 32.70 -45.38
CA ARG A 1067 16.63 31.45 -45.60
C ARG A 1067 16.38 30.69 -46.90
N GLN A 1068 15.39 31.04 -47.73
CA GLN A 1068 15.01 30.20 -48.90
C GLN A 1068 15.02 30.90 -50.27
N ILE A 1069 15.47 32.15 -50.34
CA ILE A 1069 15.35 32.98 -51.55
C ILE A 1069 16.67 33.02 -52.33
N GLY A 1070 16.70 32.40 -53.50
CA GLY A 1070 17.81 32.39 -54.47
C GLY A 1070 17.64 33.44 -55.58
N SER A 1071 18.41 33.34 -56.68
CA SER A 1071 18.44 34.34 -57.77
C SER A 1071 17.27 34.27 -58.76
N SER A 1072 16.29 33.38 -58.56
CA SER A 1072 15.08 33.23 -59.37
C SER A 1072 14.05 32.48 -58.55
N ASN A 1073 13.09 33.19 -57.95
CA ASN A 1073 12.13 32.57 -57.06
C ASN A 1073 10.74 32.51 -57.68
N THR A 1074 10.06 31.39 -57.48
CA THR A 1074 8.65 31.23 -57.78
C THR A 1074 7.92 31.16 -56.46
N VAL A 1075 6.95 32.04 -56.25
CA VAL A 1075 6.04 31.94 -55.12
C VAL A 1075 4.70 31.43 -55.62
N SER A 1076 4.17 30.40 -55.00
CA SER A 1076 2.86 29.85 -55.32
C SER A 1076 2.00 29.71 -54.08
N ALA A 1077 0.68 29.75 -54.27
CA ALA A 1077 -0.27 29.53 -53.18
C ALA A 1077 -1.31 28.51 -53.64
N SER A 1078 -1.66 27.61 -52.73
CA SER A 1078 -2.70 26.60 -52.89
C SER A 1078 -3.79 26.84 -51.85
N ILE A 1079 -5.05 26.91 -52.28
CA ILE A 1079 -6.19 27.16 -51.39
C ILE A 1079 -7.14 25.97 -51.51
N VAL A 1080 -7.45 25.35 -50.38
CA VAL A 1080 -8.39 24.24 -50.28
C VAL A 1080 -9.68 24.73 -49.65
N PHE A 1081 -10.80 24.59 -50.37
CA PHE A 1081 -12.12 24.95 -49.86
C PHE A 1081 -12.76 23.79 -49.10
N ALA A 1082 -13.72 24.08 -48.22
CA ALA A 1082 -14.51 23.08 -47.51
C ALA A 1082 -15.29 22.14 -48.43
N SER A 1083 -15.50 22.55 -49.68
CA SER A 1083 -16.04 21.72 -50.76
C SER A 1083 -15.06 20.64 -51.26
N GLY A 1084 -13.77 20.70 -50.88
CA GLY A 1084 -12.71 19.82 -51.35
C GLY A 1084 -12.03 20.26 -52.66
N GLU A 1085 -12.44 21.40 -53.23
CA GLU A 1085 -11.81 21.97 -54.43
C GLU A 1085 -10.49 22.68 -54.07
N ILE A 1086 -9.49 22.60 -54.97
CA ILE A 1086 -8.15 23.16 -54.76
C ILE A 1086 -7.83 24.17 -55.88
N LEU A 1087 -7.48 25.39 -55.50
CA LEU A 1087 -6.94 26.41 -56.41
C LEU A 1087 -5.43 26.55 -56.23
N THR A 1088 -4.66 26.59 -57.31
CA THR A 1088 -3.23 26.93 -57.26
C THR A 1088 -2.89 28.11 -58.17
N THR A 1089 -2.09 29.06 -57.69
CA THR A 1089 -1.55 30.20 -58.46
C THR A 1089 -0.04 30.30 -58.31
N GLU A 1090 0.68 30.76 -59.36
CA GLU A 1090 2.14 30.93 -59.34
C GLU A 1090 2.56 32.33 -59.83
N LEU A 1091 3.48 32.98 -59.11
CA LEU A 1091 4.13 34.24 -59.46
C LEU A 1091 5.65 34.04 -59.59
N PRO A 1092 6.22 34.19 -60.79
CA PRO A 1092 7.67 34.24 -60.96
C PRO A 1092 8.22 35.64 -60.62
N ILE A 1093 9.17 35.73 -59.69
CA ILE A 1093 9.85 36.99 -59.30
C ILE A 1093 11.25 37.03 -59.93
N ALA A 1094 11.55 38.10 -60.67
CA ALA A 1094 12.86 38.31 -61.31
C ALA A 1094 13.74 39.27 -60.49
N GLY A 1095 14.75 38.77 -59.78
CA GLY A 1095 15.71 39.61 -59.01
C GLY A 1095 16.46 38.86 -57.89
N VAL A 1096 17.45 39.51 -57.27
CA VAL A 1096 18.26 38.96 -56.16
C VAL A 1096 17.93 39.69 -54.85
N PHE A 1097 17.50 38.98 -53.81
CA PHE A 1097 17.41 39.47 -52.42
C PHE A 1097 18.67 39.06 -51.62
N PRO A 1098 19.19 39.88 -50.68
CA PRO A 1098 20.38 39.53 -49.90
C PRO A 1098 20.11 38.43 -48.86
N LEU A 1099 21.09 37.54 -48.66
CA LEU A 1099 21.10 36.48 -47.64
C LEU A 1099 21.27 37.11 -46.24
N SER A 1100 20.23 37.04 -45.40
CA SER A 1100 20.35 37.31 -43.96
C SER A 1100 20.71 36.00 -43.25
N THR A 1101 21.98 35.82 -42.92
CA THR A 1101 22.47 34.66 -42.19
C THR A 1101 22.27 34.88 -40.69
N ASP A 1102 21.18 34.33 -40.16
CA ASP A 1102 21.15 33.92 -38.76
C ASP A 1102 20.39 32.62 -38.55
N LEU A 1103 20.85 31.91 -37.50
CA LEU A 1103 20.56 30.58 -36.92
C LEU A 1103 21.56 29.46 -37.19
N VAL A 1104 22.35 29.10 -36.19
CA VAL A 1104 22.51 27.72 -35.70
C VAL A 1104 23.00 27.90 -34.25
N LEU A 1105 22.43 27.32 -33.18
CA LEU A 1105 21.51 26.19 -32.98
C LEU A 1105 20.67 26.46 -31.73
#